data_AF-A0A6J6UC04-F1
#
_entry.id   AF-A0A6J6UC04-F1
#
_cell.length_a   1.000
_cell.length_b   1.000
_cell.length_c   1.000
_cell.angle_alpha   90.00
_cell.angle_beta   90.00
_cell.angle_gamma   90.00
#
_symmetry.space_group_name_H-M   'P 1'
#
loop_
_entity.id
_entity.type
_entity.pdbx_description
1 polymer ?
#
loop_
_entity_poly.entity_id
_entity_poly.type
_entity_poly.pdbx_seq_one_letter_code
_entity_poly.pdbx_strand_id
1 'polypeptide(L)'
;MALAIASLIPITAPSNAITFGKEVTNASDSYPSVISIWIKESAEDIAQFICSGTLIEDRIVLTAAHCVLDKSYFYYVKYGADLLDEEAPLLEVASTWRDPRYSERQGVNDIGLLLLTNPLSGAITTALPSSAAIKKILAAKGVKLEVVGWGKDQNSERATYIKRAFVDDQINRVKNIKGWRKDVWIAVGKYNSKERVYAGACNGDSGGPLFAKLGSKTVLVGVTSWGAEDCELGFPSIYVRLSYYISKINSEGMDTLFKNEVKQNRAMPSALTEPKITGTPAVNSKVQCDPGTWSSNTIKVETKWSTNQNWTFTDVTNPALNLGDSVERDTQLTCTITASSNNGEVVKTVSVLLPGKPTYSGYLSISGLSTYSVAKPGTDATCGGITWNKKPDTEEIKWFGGDTYDAKNPVISTNKTLPITNEIILNYAGKTLSCIIIARNSGGIAVVMANVKLPVPTKPSTPSPYISGIGGYPTLVTAGTVAECGASLFNMDDTVSYQWGYGTAYTNSLTNFIGSGSTLTISQSILNAINGKYLICQATATNIAGSSSGYTSKLITGATPTPTPTPTPTPTPTPTPTPTPTPSATPTPSATPTPSATPTPSATPTPTPTPTPTPKTTSFNLSISTSGSNRILKAIPDSAFPANSTHCLRAGVTASRVGETFNWGSDIQMAVCFKPDDAVNNRANGVWGYPTADALQLSPYTLNPALWSVTYGNRGVPEVWGVGAVGGPINPIAWTVEAPDGSRWQSNWQLLNSS
;
A
#
# COMPACT_ATOMS: atom_id res chain seq x y z
N MET A 1 4.94 -2.87 39.95
CA MET A 1 4.58 -2.18 41.20
C MET A 1 4.65 -0.68 40.94
N ALA A 2 3.52 -0.05 40.62
CA ALA A 2 3.20 1.37 40.82
C ALA A 2 1.79 1.61 40.27
N LEU A 3 0.90 2.02 41.16
CA LEU A 3 -0.52 2.27 40.98
C LEU A 3 -0.80 3.33 39.90
N ALA A 4 -1.74 3.04 39.00
CA ALA A 4 -2.48 4.07 38.28
C ALA A 4 -3.56 4.62 39.23
N ILE A 5 -3.31 5.81 39.77
CA ILE A 5 -4.33 6.61 40.44
C ILE A 5 -5.10 7.34 39.34
N ALA A 6 -6.33 6.93 39.11
CA ALA A 6 -7.29 7.67 38.31
C ALA A 6 -7.48 9.05 38.95
N SER A 7 -6.94 10.08 38.29
CA SER A 7 -7.29 11.47 38.55
C SER A 7 -8.73 11.67 38.08
N LEU A 8 -9.65 11.74 39.05
CA LEU A 8 -10.96 12.36 38.85
C LEU A 8 -10.71 13.83 38.48
N ILE A 9 -10.89 14.14 37.20
CA ILE A 9 -11.01 15.51 36.72
C ILE A 9 -12.28 16.09 37.36
N PRO A 10 -12.23 17.25 38.04
CA PRO A 10 -13.44 17.90 38.50
C PRO A 10 -14.29 18.24 37.27
N ILE A 11 -15.53 17.73 37.24
CA ILE A 11 -16.56 18.15 36.29
C ILE A 11 -16.79 19.64 36.57
N THR A 12 -16.15 20.50 35.77
CA THR A 12 -16.48 21.92 35.72
C THR A 12 -17.93 22.03 35.28
N ALA A 13 -18.76 22.67 36.11
CA ALA A 13 -20.14 22.99 35.77
C ALA A 13 -20.16 23.78 34.44
N PRO A 14 -21.16 23.56 33.56
CA PRO A 14 -21.21 24.23 32.27
C PRO A 14 -21.37 25.75 32.43
N SER A 15 -20.50 26.47 31.73
CA SER A 15 -20.42 27.91 31.59
C SER A 15 -21.51 28.45 30.67
N ASN A 16 -21.94 29.68 30.91
CA ASN A 16 -23.25 30.19 30.53
C ASN A 16 -23.07 31.42 29.55
N ALA A 17 -24.06 31.82 28.73
CA ALA A 17 -24.21 33.12 27.96
C ALA A 17 -25.35 34.02 28.49
N ILE A 18 -25.73 35.18 27.88
CA ILE A 18 -26.83 36.12 28.30
C ILE A 18 -26.96 36.19 29.83
N THR A 19 -26.52 37.27 30.47
CA THR A 19 -26.40 37.30 31.94
C THR A 19 -27.70 36.86 32.64
N PHE A 20 -27.61 35.87 33.52
CA PHE A 20 -28.76 35.25 34.22
C PHE A 20 -29.86 34.68 33.29
N GLY A 21 -29.53 34.38 32.05
CA GLY A 21 -30.39 33.75 31.04
C GLY A 21 -30.38 32.22 31.10
N LYS A 22 -31.37 31.62 30.44
CA LYS A 22 -31.53 30.16 30.35
C LYS A 22 -31.00 29.63 29.02
N GLU A 23 -30.26 28.52 29.10
CA GLU A 23 -29.83 27.73 27.94
C GLU A 23 -31.02 27.21 27.14
N VAL A 24 -30.81 27.15 25.83
CA VAL A 24 -31.73 26.55 24.87
C VAL A 24 -30.93 25.50 24.10
N THR A 25 -31.12 24.25 24.46
CA THR A 25 -30.32 23.11 23.96
C THR A 25 -30.68 22.71 22.53
N ASN A 26 -31.82 23.20 22.00
CA ASN A 26 -32.27 23.04 20.62
C ASN A 26 -32.47 24.43 19.98
N ALA A 27 -31.39 25.18 19.94
CA ALA A 27 -31.35 26.55 19.42
C ALA A 27 -31.83 26.62 17.97
N SER A 28 -31.41 25.64 17.16
CA SER A 28 -31.73 25.52 15.74
C SER A 28 -33.24 25.44 15.49
N ASP A 29 -33.99 24.77 16.36
CA ASP A 29 -35.45 24.67 16.28
C ASP A 29 -36.16 25.92 16.87
N SER A 30 -35.68 26.37 18.03
CA SER A 30 -36.38 27.38 18.83
C SER A 30 -36.15 28.81 18.33
N TYR A 31 -34.96 29.07 17.78
CA TYR A 31 -34.48 30.36 17.33
C TYR A 31 -33.66 30.23 16.02
N PRO A 32 -34.18 29.57 14.98
CA PRO A 32 -33.42 29.26 13.75
C PRO A 32 -32.79 30.48 13.09
N SER A 33 -33.48 31.63 13.16
CA SER A 33 -32.98 32.87 12.55
C SER A 33 -31.90 33.57 13.38
N VAL A 34 -31.58 33.13 14.59
CA VAL A 34 -30.56 33.77 15.43
C VAL A 34 -29.22 33.13 15.16
N ILE A 35 -28.31 33.91 14.60
CA ILE A 35 -27.07 33.41 14.03
C ILE A 35 -25.86 33.94 14.80
N SER A 36 -24.73 33.24 14.71
CA SER A 36 -23.44 33.71 15.20
C SER A 36 -22.62 34.29 14.05
N ILE A 37 -21.91 35.39 14.32
CA ILE A 37 -21.09 36.13 13.35
C ILE A 37 -19.62 35.96 13.74
N TRP A 38 -18.82 35.62 12.74
CA TRP A 38 -17.42 35.27 12.88
C TRP A 38 -16.57 36.05 11.89
N ILE A 39 -15.31 36.29 12.25
CA ILE A 39 -14.35 36.98 11.39
C ILE A 39 -13.04 36.22 11.27
N LYS A 40 -12.33 36.48 10.18
CA LYS A 40 -10.92 36.14 9.99
C LYS A 40 -10.14 37.33 9.45
N GLU A 41 -8.88 37.48 9.86
CA GLU A 41 -7.97 38.50 9.30
C GLU A 41 -7.38 38.04 7.96
N SER A 42 -7.05 36.76 7.85
CA SER A 42 -6.61 36.09 6.64
C SER A 42 -7.42 34.81 6.39
N ALA A 43 -7.34 34.24 5.18
CA ALA A 43 -8.10 33.02 4.85
C ALA A 43 -7.65 31.82 5.70
N GLU A 44 -6.37 31.81 6.10
CA GLU A 44 -5.69 30.77 6.86
C GLU A 44 -6.00 30.82 8.36
N ASP A 45 -6.51 31.94 8.88
CA ASP A 45 -6.77 32.10 10.30
C ASP A 45 -7.96 31.26 10.78
N ILE A 46 -7.96 31.00 12.10
CA ILE A 46 -9.10 30.42 12.80
C ILE A 46 -10.17 31.49 12.93
N ALA A 47 -11.41 31.15 12.57
CA ALA A 47 -12.55 32.06 12.69
C ALA A 47 -12.80 32.43 14.15
N GLN A 48 -12.94 33.73 14.43
CA GLN A 48 -13.22 34.26 15.76
C GLN A 48 -14.66 34.75 15.83
N PHE A 49 -15.41 34.26 16.81
CA PHE A 49 -16.75 34.75 17.10
C PHE A 49 -16.69 36.16 17.67
N ILE A 50 -17.53 37.07 17.15
CA ILE A 50 -17.56 38.47 17.59
C ILE A 50 -18.94 38.96 18.03
N CYS A 51 -20.00 38.50 17.37
CA CYS A 51 -21.33 39.07 17.53
C CYS A 51 -22.42 38.05 17.20
N SER A 52 -23.63 38.39 17.60
CA SER A 52 -24.85 37.72 17.18
C SER A 52 -25.53 38.50 16.05
N GLY A 53 -26.49 37.86 15.39
CA GLY A 53 -27.29 38.49 14.34
C GLY A 53 -28.63 37.83 14.15
N THR A 54 -29.44 38.40 13.26
CA THR A 54 -30.74 37.84 12.88
C THR A 54 -30.82 37.66 11.37
N LEU A 55 -31.05 36.44 10.89
CA LEU A 55 -31.36 36.15 9.50
C LEU A 55 -32.77 36.67 9.17
N ILE A 56 -32.84 37.77 8.43
CA ILE A 56 -34.09 38.47 8.11
C ILE A 56 -34.63 38.11 6.71
N GLU A 57 -33.76 37.65 5.82
CA GLU A 57 -34.05 37.05 4.52
C GLU A 57 -33.07 35.88 4.30
N ASP A 58 -33.29 35.04 3.28
CA ASP A 58 -32.47 33.84 3.02
C ASP A 58 -30.97 34.11 2.77
N ARG A 59 -30.61 35.37 2.52
CA ARG A 59 -29.23 35.84 2.36
C ARG A 59 -28.85 37.01 3.25
N ILE A 60 -29.78 37.60 4.00
CA ILE A 60 -29.55 38.88 4.68
C ILE A 60 -29.60 38.70 6.19
N VAL A 61 -28.50 39.08 6.83
CA VAL A 61 -28.38 39.12 8.27
C VAL A 61 -28.41 40.57 8.73
N LEU A 62 -29.28 40.86 9.69
CA LEU A 62 -29.31 42.09 10.45
C LEU A 62 -28.46 41.97 11.71
N THR A 63 -27.61 42.96 11.95
CA THR A 63 -26.73 43.03 13.13
C THR A 63 -26.49 44.51 13.53
N ALA A 64 -25.58 44.75 14.47
CA ALA A 64 -25.19 46.09 14.87
C ALA A 64 -24.09 46.66 13.94
N ALA A 65 -24.00 47.98 13.81
CA ALA A 65 -22.97 48.61 12.98
C ALA A 65 -21.57 48.38 13.55
N HIS A 66 -21.43 48.29 14.87
CA HIS A 66 -20.15 48.01 15.52
C HIS A 66 -19.67 46.57 15.34
N CYS A 67 -20.56 45.65 14.96
CA CYS A 67 -20.19 44.29 14.55
C CYS A 67 -19.66 44.25 13.11
N VAL A 68 -19.86 45.32 12.33
CA VAL A 68 -19.31 45.50 10.98
C VAL A 68 -18.04 46.33 11.08
N LEU A 69 -16.96 45.66 11.47
CA LEU A 69 -15.57 46.11 11.47
C LEU A 69 -15.08 46.51 10.06
N ASP A 70 -13.92 47.17 10.04
CA ASP A 70 -13.31 47.76 8.86
C ASP A 70 -12.95 46.74 7.76
N LYS A 71 -12.44 47.24 6.62
CA LYS A 71 -12.37 46.51 5.35
C LYS A 71 -11.45 45.28 5.32
N SER A 72 -10.65 45.05 6.35
CA SER A 72 -9.60 44.02 6.34
C SER A 72 -10.08 42.62 6.76
N TYR A 73 -11.32 42.48 7.25
CA TYR A 73 -11.82 41.22 7.78
C TYR A 73 -12.74 40.47 6.81
N PHE A 74 -12.56 39.15 6.73
CA PHE A 74 -13.51 38.22 6.11
C PHE A 74 -14.60 37.87 7.11
N TYR A 75 -15.86 37.92 6.68
CA TYR A 75 -17.01 37.62 7.54
C TYR A 75 -17.59 36.25 7.21
N TYR A 76 -17.99 35.56 8.26
CA TYR A 76 -18.69 34.30 8.20
C TYR A 76 -19.86 34.28 9.17
N VAL A 77 -20.86 33.46 8.89
CA VAL A 77 -21.97 33.20 9.82
C VAL A 77 -22.19 31.71 10.00
N LYS A 78 -22.72 31.31 11.15
CA LYS A 78 -23.31 29.98 11.33
C LYS A 78 -24.81 30.11 11.49
N TYR A 79 -25.55 29.38 10.67
CA TYR A 79 -27.01 29.27 10.71
C TYR A 79 -27.41 27.87 11.19
N GLY A 80 -28.44 27.78 12.04
CA GLY A 80 -29.00 26.50 12.48
C GLY A 80 -28.08 25.65 13.37
N ALA A 81 -27.09 26.27 14.03
CA ALA A 81 -26.22 25.57 14.98
C ALA A 81 -26.87 25.50 16.37
N ASP A 82 -26.73 24.36 17.05
CA ASP A 82 -27.18 24.20 18.45
C ASP A 82 -26.09 24.60 19.44
N LEU A 83 -24.82 24.42 19.06
CA LEU A 83 -23.66 24.87 19.81
C LEU A 83 -22.91 25.97 19.08
N LEU A 84 -22.31 26.90 19.83
CA LEU A 84 -21.54 27.99 19.22
C LEU A 84 -20.31 27.47 18.48
N ASP A 85 -19.56 26.59 19.16
CA ASP A 85 -18.34 25.97 18.63
C ASP A 85 -18.62 24.61 17.96
N GLU A 86 -19.87 24.33 17.56
CA GLU A 86 -20.19 23.18 16.70
C GLU A 86 -19.40 23.25 15.39
N GLU A 87 -19.03 22.09 14.84
CA GLU A 87 -18.49 21.97 13.47
C GLU A 87 -19.58 22.18 12.40
N ALA A 88 -20.43 23.20 12.58
CA ALA A 88 -21.35 23.68 11.58
C ALA A 88 -20.60 24.49 10.50
N PRO A 89 -21.03 24.43 9.22
CA PRO A 89 -20.39 25.16 8.13
C PRO A 89 -20.33 26.68 8.40
N LEU A 90 -19.16 27.27 8.20
CA LEU A 90 -18.99 28.72 8.15
C LEU A 90 -19.46 29.24 6.80
N LEU A 91 -20.59 29.93 6.79
CA LEU A 91 -21.20 30.50 5.60
C LEU A 91 -20.59 31.86 5.29
N GLU A 92 -20.03 32.00 4.09
CA GLU A 92 -19.35 33.23 3.66
C GLU A 92 -20.30 34.40 3.46
N VAL A 93 -19.79 35.59 3.80
CA VAL A 93 -20.44 36.88 3.56
C VAL A 93 -19.78 37.57 2.37
N ALA A 94 -20.56 37.81 1.32
CA ALA A 94 -20.14 38.51 0.11
C ALA A 94 -19.99 40.02 0.33
N SER A 95 -20.86 40.64 1.12
CA SER A 95 -20.78 42.08 1.36
C SER A 95 -21.36 42.49 2.69
N THR A 96 -20.98 43.68 3.13
CA THR A 96 -21.46 44.26 4.38
C THR A 96 -21.94 45.68 4.15
N TRP A 97 -22.87 46.12 4.99
CA TRP A 97 -23.27 47.50 5.12
C TRP A 97 -23.19 47.90 6.59
N ARG A 98 -22.35 48.89 6.88
CA ARG A 98 -22.31 49.59 8.16
C ARG A 98 -23.01 50.92 7.94
N ASP A 99 -23.98 51.26 8.79
CA ASP A 99 -24.65 52.55 8.70
C ASP A 99 -23.61 53.70 8.64
N PRO A 100 -23.57 54.51 7.57
CA PRO A 100 -22.54 55.55 7.40
C PRO A 100 -22.59 56.66 8.46
N ARG A 101 -23.69 56.76 9.23
CA ARG A 101 -23.87 57.71 10.33
C ARG A 101 -23.63 57.07 11.70
N TYR A 102 -23.18 55.82 11.74
CA TYR A 102 -22.81 55.15 12.99
C TYR A 102 -21.82 56.01 13.79
N SER A 103 -22.14 56.20 15.07
CA SER A 103 -21.27 56.89 16.00
C SER A 103 -21.19 56.11 17.29
N GLU A 104 -20.06 55.42 17.48
CA GLU A 104 -19.75 54.69 18.71
C GLU A 104 -19.81 55.61 19.93
N ARG A 105 -19.18 56.78 19.84
CA ARG A 105 -19.18 57.81 20.89
C ARG A 105 -20.58 58.22 21.34
N GLN A 106 -21.55 58.23 20.43
CA GLN A 106 -22.93 58.63 20.73
C GLN A 106 -23.87 57.44 20.93
N GLY A 107 -23.42 56.20 20.63
CA GLY A 107 -24.25 55.00 20.65
C GLY A 107 -25.45 55.03 19.68
N VAL A 108 -25.40 55.84 18.62
CA VAL A 108 -26.51 56.00 17.64
C VAL A 108 -26.16 55.45 16.27
N ASN A 109 -27.21 55.18 15.47
CA ASN A 109 -27.11 54.60 14.13
C ASN A 109 -26.35 53.26 14.12
N ASP A 110 -26.51 52.47 15.18
CA ASP A 110 -25.79 51.21 15.37
C ASP A 110 -26.50 50.03 14.68
N ILE A 111 -26.68 50.12 13.37
CA ILE A 111 -27.28 49.08 12.53
C ILE A 111 -26.30 48.67 11.42
N GLY A 112 -26.15 47.36 11.24
CA GLY A 112 -25.36 46.77 10.17
C GLY A 112 -26.11 45.64 9.46
N LEU A 113 -25.68 45.32 8.24
CA LEU A 113 -26.18 44.20 7.45
C LEU A 113 -25.00 43.39 6.90
N LEU A 114 -25.19 42.07 6.82
CA LEU A 114 -24.31 41.15 6.11
C LEU A 114 -25.12 40.44 5.02
N LEU A 115 -24.54 40.29 3.83
CA LEU A 115 -25.10 39.52 2.72
C LEU A 115 -24.31 38.25 2.51
N LEU A 116 -24.97 37.10 2.63
CA LEU A 116 -24.38 35.80 2.36
C LEU A 116 -24.09 35.61 0.87
N THR A 117 -22.98 34.94 0.55
CA THR A 117 -22.61 34.63 -0.83
C THR A 117 -23.68 33.78 -1.53
N ASN A 118 -24.27 32.81 -0.80
CA ASN A 118 -25.29 31.91 -1.33
C ASN A 118 -26.60 31.99 -0.53
N PRO A 119 -27.78 31.85 -1.17
CA PRO A 119 -29.06 31.74 -0.48
C PRO A 119 -29.17 30.46 0.34
N LEU A 120 -29.66 30.60 1.57
CA LEU A 120 -30.00 29.48 2.44
C LEU A 120 -31.41 28.98 2.10
N SER A 121 -31.50 28.18 1.04
CA SER A 121 -32.77 27.62 0.58
C SER A 121 -33.48 26.86 1.70
N GLY A 122 -34.71 27.26 2.01
CA GLY A 122 -35.52 26.65 3.08
C GLY A 122 -35.19 27.13 4.50
N ALA A 123 -34.31 28.13 4.66
CA ALA A 123 -34.03 28.70 5.98
C ALA A 123 -35.26 29.37 6.58
N ILE A 124 -35.42 29.24 7.89
CA ILE A 124 -36.44 29.92 8.67
C ILE A 124 -35.89 31.29 9.05
N THR A 125 -36.46 32.34 8.46
CA THR A 125 -36.06 33.74 8.66
C THR A 125 -37.01 34.46 9.60
N THR A 126 -36.52 35.47 10.32
CA THR A 126 -37.40 36.44 11.01
C THR A 126 -37.51 37.71 10.18
N ALA A 127 -38.58 37.82 9.40
CA ALA A 127 -38.80 38.96 8.51
C ALA A 127 -38.78 40.31 9.26
N LEU A 128 -38.19 41.32 8.62
CA LEU A 128 -38.16 42.68 9.16
C LEU A 128 -39.59 43.27 9.14
N PRO A 129 -40.18 43.60 10.31
CA PRO A 129 -41.55 44.09 10.38
C PRO A 129 -41.65 45.55 9.94
N SER A 130 -42.87 46.05 9.67
CA SER A 130 -43.08 47.49 9.44
C SER A 130 -42.99 48.30 10.74
N SER A 131 -42.64 49.59 10.63
CA SER A 131 -42.59 50.50 11.79
C SER A 131 -43.92 50.54 12.56
N ALA A 132 -45.04 50.49 11.84
CA ALA A 132 -46.38 50.44 12.42
C ALA A 132 -46.64 49.12 13.18
N ALA A 133 -46.19 47.98 12.64
CA ALA A 133 -46.34 46.69 13.30
C ALA A 133 -45.55 46.61 14.61
N ILE A 134 -44.32 47.13 14.64
CA ILE A 134 -43.51 47.23 15.87
C ILE A 134 -44.23 48.09 16.91
N LYS A 135 -44.66 49.30 16.53
CA LYS A 135 -45.35 50.22 17.46
C LYS A 135 -46.63 49.58 18.02
N LYS A 136 -47.39 48.88 17.18
CA LYS A 136 -48.63 48.19 17.57
C LYS A 136 -48.36 47.07 18.59
N ILE A 137 -47.36 46.21 18.37
CA ILE A 137 -47.10 45.10 19.29
C ILE A 137 -46.50 45.57 20.61
N LEU A 138 -45.61 46.57 20.60
CA LEU A 138 -45.03 47.14 21.83
C LEU A 138 -46.07 47.85 22.70
N ALA A 139 -47.15 48.37 22.10
CA ALA A 139 -48.27 48.97 22.83
C ALA A 139 -49.31 47.95 23.33
N ALA A 140 -49.20 46.67 22.94
CA ALA A 140 -50.18 45.67 23.30
C ALA A 140 -50.05 45.23 24.77
N LYS A 141 -51.19 45.12 25.47
CA LYS A 141 -51.20 44.56 26.83
C LYS A 141 -50.75 43.10 26.79
N GLY A 142 -49.89 42.72 27.74
CA GLY A 142 -49.39 41.35 27.88
C GLY A 142 -48.24 40.98 26.94
N VAL A 143 -47.72 41.92 26.14
CA VAL A 143 -46.49 41.71 25.37
C VAL A 143 -45.33 41.41 26.32
N LYS A 144 -44.51 40.42 25.97
CA LYS A 144 -43.26 40.09 26.68
C LYS A 144 -42.09 40.41 25.78
N LEU A 145 -41.03 40.98 26.35
CA LEU A 145 -39.78 41.18 25.63
C LEU A 145 -38.83 40.03 25.95
N GLU A 146 -38.11 39.56 24.95
CA GLU A 146 -37.16 38.47 25.09
C GLU A 146 -35.89 38.78 24.32
N VAL A 147 -34.76 38.60 24.99
CA VAL A 147 -33.42 38.73 24.42
C VAL A 147 -32.88 37.34 24.15
N VAL A 148 -32.17 37.17 23.04
CA VAL A 148 -31.59 35.90 22.62
C VAL A 148 -30.22 36.14 22.00
N GLY A 149 -29.21 35.34 22.34
CA GLY A 149 -27.86 35.53 21.79
C GLY A 149 -26.83 34.48 22.22
N TRP A 150 -25.63 34.66 21.66
CA TRP A 150 -24.46 33.78 21.78
C TRP A 150 -23.32 34.42 22.60
N GLY A 151 -23.57 35.53 23.28
CA GLY A 151 -22.57 36.30 24.00
C GLY A 151 -22.13 35.67 25.31
N LYS A 152 -21.45 36.47 26.14
CA LYS A 152 -20.95 36.04 27.45
C LYS A 152 -22.04 36.08 28.52
N ASP A 153 -21.86 35.33 29.60
CA ASP A 153 -22.69 35.45 30.80
C ASP A 153 -22.11 36.37 31.89
N GLN A 154 -22.72 36.31 33.08
CA GLN A 154 -22.31 37.03 34.27
C GLN A 154 -20.91 36.65 34.79
N ASN A 155 -20.33 35.54 34.34
CA ASN A 155 -18.98 35.11 34.69
C ASN A 155 -17.96 35.49 33.60
N SER A 156 -18.38 36.25 32.58
CA SER A 156 -17.59 36.55 31.38
C SER A 156 -17.18 35.31 30.58
N GLU A 157 -17.89 34.21 30.74
CA GLU A 157 -17.65 32.97 30.01
C GLU A 157 -18.44 32.97 28.71
N ARG A 158 -17.90 32.31 27.67
CA ARG A 158 -18.52 32.28 26.35
C ARG A 158 -19.65 31.24 26.28
N ALA A 159 -20.68 31.53 25.49
CA ALA A 159 -21.78 30.60 25.24
C ALA A 159 -21.32 29.25 24.71
N THR A 160 -21.78 28.18 25.33
CA THR A 160 -21.82 26.86 24.66
C THR A 160 -23.09 26.76 23.81
N TYR A 161 -24.25 27.00 24.43
CA TYR A 161 -25.57 27.04 23.79
C TYR A 161 -26.06 28.47 23.65
N ILE A 162 -26.97 28.69 22.69
CA ILE A 162 -27.73 29.94 22.68
C ILE A 162 -28.49 30.10 24.00
N LYS A 163 -28.71 31.35 24.39
CA LYS A 163 -29.48 31.64 25.58
C LYS A 163 -30.53 32.69 25.37
N ARG A 164 -31.50 32.65 26.28
CA ARG A 164 -32.59 33.61 26.32
C ARG A 164 -32.92 34.11 27.71
N ALA A 165 -33.42 35.35 27.78
CA ALA A 165 -34.04 35.89 28.98
C ALA A 165 -35.28 36.71 28.62
N PHE A 166 -36.37 36.53 29.38
CA PHE A 166 -37.49 37.47 29.35
C PHE A 166 -37.10 38.71 30.16
N VAL A 167 -37.27 39.87 29.55
CA VAL A 167 -36.86 41.18 30.09
C VAL A 167 -38.03 42.15 30.12
N ASP A 168 -37.90 43.20 30.93
CA ASP A 168 -38.89 44.26 31.07
C ASP A 168 -38.41 45.55 30.41
N ASP A 169 -39.33 46.44 30.05
CA ASP A 169 -38.99 47.80 29.58
C ASP A 169 -38.45 48.63 30.77
N GLN A 170 -37.23 49.15 30.61
CA GLN A 170 -36.51 49.91 31.63
C GLN A 170 -36.42 51.41 31.31
N ILE A 171 -37.35 51.95 30.50
CA ILE A 171 -37.41 53.38 30.16
C ILE A 171 -37.37 54.29 31.38
N ASN A 172 -38.00 53.89 32.50
CA ASN A 172 -38.00 54.68 33.73
C ASN A 172 -36.62 54.81 34.37
N ARG A 173 -35.73 53.84 34.14
CA ARG A 173 -34.35 53.86 34.64
C ARG A 173 -33.46 54.80 33.83
N VAL A 174 -33.75 54.97 32.54
CA VAL A 174 -32.87 55.67 31.60
C VAL A 174 -33.41 57.02 31.10
N LYS A 175 -34.71 57.30 31.28
CA LYS A 175 -35.38 58.49 30.71
C LYS A 175 -34.75 59.84 31.12
N ASN A 176 -34.09 59.89 32.27
CA ASN A 176 -33.46 61.10 32.81
C ASN A 176 -31.97 61.19 32.47
N ILE A 177 -31.41 60.20 31.76
CA ILE A 177 -30.02 60.24 31.32
C ILE A 177 -29.89 61.31 30.24
N LYS A 178 -28.94 62.22 30.41
CA LYS A 178 -28.67 63.29 29.45
C LYS A 178 -28.35 62.68 28.08
N GLY A 179 -29.08 63.10 27.06
CA GLY A 179 -28.92 62.61 25.69
C GLY A 179 -29.76 61.37 25.36
N TRP A 180 -30.52 60.80 26.32
CA TRP A 180 -31.40 59.67 26.04
C TRP A 180 -32.46 60.00 24.97
N ARG A 181 -32.49 59.18 23.90
CA ARG A 181 -33.39 59.30 22.76
C ARG A 181 -34.35 58.12 22.73
N LYS A 182 -35.55 58.30 23.30
CA LYS A 182 -36.58 57.24 23.34
C LYS A 182 -37.07 56.79 21.96
N ASP A 183 -36.89 57.62 20.93
CA ASP A 183 -37.21 57.32 19.54
C ASP A 183 -36.14 56.44 18.87
N VAL A 184 -34.91 56.44 19.39
CA VAL A 184 -33.76 55.72 18.82
C VAL A 184 -33.42 54.46 19.61
N TRP A 185 -33.66 54.45 20.92
CA TRP A 185 -33.29 53.35 21.80
C TRP A 185 -34.47 52.71 22.54
N ILE A 186 -34.27 51.44 22.91
CA ILE A 186 -35.09 50.68 23.85
C ILE A 186 -34.15 50.22 24.98
N ALA A 187 -34.46 50.54 26.22
CA ALA A 187 -33.76 49.98 27.38
C ALA A 187 -34.54 48.79 27.90
N VAL A 188 -33.89 47.65 28.05
CA VAL A 188 -34.51 46.44 28.57
C VAL A 188 -33.62 45.75 29.60
N GLY A 189 -34.25 45.02 30.51
CA GLY A 189 -33.56 44.15 31.43
C GLY A 189 -34.51 43.63 32.48
N LYS A 190 -34.15 42.52 33.11
CA LYS A 190 -34.89 42.03 34.28
C LYS A 190 -34.04 42.20 35.53
N TYR A 191 -34.45 43.08 36.43
CA TYR A 191 -33.67 43.38 37.62
C TYR A 191 -33.67 42.18 38.59
N ASN A 192 -32.48 41.70 38.92
CA ASN A 192 -32.23 40.73 39.97
C ASN A 192 -31.88 41.48 41.26
N SER A 193 -32.83 41.54 42.20
CA SER A 193 -32.65 42.28 43.45
C SER A 193 -31.60 41.69 44.39
N LYS A 194 -31.28 40.39 44.25
CA LYS A 194 -30.28 39.72 45.11
C LYS A 194 -28.87 40.11 44.71
N GLU A 195 -28.59 40.04 43.42
CA GLU A 195 -27.28 40.34 42.84
C GLU A 195 -27.13 41.84 42.47
N ARG A 196 -28.21 42.62 42.57
CA ARG A 196 -28.28 44.05 42.22
C ARG A 196 -27.84 44.37 40.77
N VAL A 197 -28.10 43.44 39.87
CA VAL A 197 -27.79 43.52 38.44
C VAL A 197 -29.02 43.17 37.59
N TYR A 198 -29.00 43.49 36.31
CA TYR A 198 -30.01 43.11 35.33
C TYR A 198 -29.61 41.81 34.63
N ALA A 199 -30.58 40.95 34.35
CA ALA A 199 -30.45 39.97 33.29
C ALA A 199 -30.56 40.69 31.93
N GLY A 200 -29.63 40.44 31.03
CA GLY A 200 -29.57 41.13 29.75
C GLY A 200 -28.45 40.64 28.83
N ALA A 201 -28.20 41.41 27.78
CA ALA A 201 -27.14 41.14 26.80
C ALA A 201 -25.77 41.53 27.35
N CYS A 202 -24.74 40.76 27.00
CA CYS A 202 -23.34 41.11 27.20
C CYS A 202 -22.51 40.99 25.89
N ASN A 203 -21.19 41.14 26.00
CA ASN A 203 -20.21 41.00 24.93
C ASN A 203 -20.46 39.73 24.10
N GLY A 204 -20.61 39.88 22.79
CA GLY A 204 -20.96 38.80 21.85
C GLY A 204 -22.47 38.65 21.57
N ASP A 205 -23.36 39.17 22.42
CA ASP A 205 -24.79 39.30 22.11
C ASP A 205 -25.09 40.52 21.23
N SER A 206 -24.09 41.41 21.08
CA SER A 206 -24.09 42.53 20.15
C SER A 206 -24.63 42.16 18.78
N GLY A 207 -25.54 42.98 18.25
CA GLY A 207 -26.25 42.70 17.00
C GLY A 207 -27.37 41.66 17.08
N GLY A 208 -27.51 40.97 18.21
CA GLY A 208 -28.58 40.01 18.46
C GLY A 208 -29.97 40.63 18.55
N PRO A 209 -31.03 39.80 18.46
CA PRO A 209 -32.41 40.27 18.45
C PRO A 209 -32.98 40.64 19.82
N LEU A 210 -33.80 41.68 19.84
CA LEU A 210 -34.87 41.85 20.83
C LEU A 210 -36.21 41.47 20.21
N PHE A 211 -36.83 40.41 20.74
CA PHE A 211 -38.14 39.95 20.31
C PHE A 211 -39.25 40.49 21.20
N ALA A 212 -40.36 40.91 20.59
CA ALA A 212 -41.64 41.13 21.26
C ALA A 212 -42.56 39.94 20.99
N LYS A 213 -42.99 39.27 22.06
CA LYS A 213 -43.84 38.08 22.03
C LYS A 213 -45.24 38.40 22.55
N LEU A 214 -46.27 38.11 21.75
CA LEU A 214 -47.68 38.26 22.10
C LEU A 214 -48.45 37.03 21.62
N GLY A 215 -48.81 36.13 22.54
CA GLY A 215 -49.35 34.82 22.19
C GLY A 215 -48.32 34.02 21.38
N SER A 216 -48.73 33.50 20.22
CA SER A 216 -47.83 32.83 19.26
C SER A 216 -47.05 33.79 18.36
N LYS A 217 -47.39 35.09 18.36
CA LYS A 217 -46.75 36.06 17.48
C LYS A 217 -45.43 36.54 18.08
N THR A 218 -44.36 36.42 17.29
CA THR A 218 -43.02 36.94 17.61
C THR A 218 -42.66 38.01 16.58
N VAL A 219 -42.19 39.17 17.05
CA VAL A 219 -41.80 40.30 16.19
C VAL A 219 -40.43 40.80 16.61
N LEU A 220 -39.52 41.00 15.65
CA LEU A 220 -38.23 41.64 15.89
C LEU A 220 -38.42 43.16 16.10
N VAL A 221 -38.07 43.67 17.27
CA VAL A 221 -38.34 45.07 17.65
C VAL A 221 -37.07 45.89 17.93
N GLY A 222 -35.94 45.21 18.14
CA GLY A 222 -34.66 45.87 18.37
C GLY A 222 -33.45 45.01 18.05
N VAL A 223 -32.29 45.65 18.04
CA VAL A 223 -30.96 45.05 17.79
C VAL A 223 -30.03 45.43 18.95
N THR A 224 -29.34 44.48 19.56
CA THR A 224 -28.44 44.72 20.69
C THR A 224 -27.35 45.71 20.29
N SER A 225 -27.15 46.78 21.08
CA SER A 225 -26.24 47.87 20.74
C SER A 225 -25.15 48.11 21.78
N TRP A 226 -25.52 48.58 22.98
CA TRP A 226 -24.56 48.90 24.04
C TRP A 226 -25.15 48.60 25.42
N GLY A 227 -24.28 48.51 26.42
CA GLY A 227 -24.65 48.12 27.78
C GLY A 227 -23.47 48.27 28.74
N ALA A 228 -23.49 47.53 29.85
CA ALA A 228 -22.33 47.47 30.74
C ALA A 228 -21.22 46.61 30.08
N GLU A 229 -19.97 47.05 30.25
CA GLU A 229 -18.80 46.45 29.57
C GLU A 229 -18.33 45.14 30.21
N ASP A 230 -18.59 44.94 31.51
CA ASP A 230 -18.03 43.89 32.37
C ASP A 230 -18.98 42.70 32.60
N CYS A 231 -20.09 42.60 31.88
CA CYS A 231 -21.17 41.62 32.10
C CYS A 231 -21.83 41.65 33.49
N GLU A 232 -21.41 42.54 34.37
CA GLU A 232 -22.08 42.86 35.63
C GLU A 232 -23.06 44.00 35.36
N LEU A 233 -24.22 43.65 34.80
CA LEU A 233 -25.17 44.64 34.28
C LEU A 233 -25.86 45.43 35.41
N GLY A 234 -25.18 46.32 36.12
CA GLY A 234 -25.79 47.31 37.03
C GLY A 234 -26.71 48.32 36.30
N PHE A 235 -26.74 48.23 34.97
CA PHE A 235 -27.46 49.08 34.03
C PHE A 235 -28.23 48.22 33.00
N PRO A 236 -29.45 48.62 32.57
CA PRO A 236 -30.20 47.86 31.57
C PRO A 236 -29.48 47.84 30.22
N SER A 237 -29.63 46.75 29.47
CA SER A 237 -29.11 46.63 28.11
C SER A 237 -29.86 47.55 27.15
N ILE A 238 -29.13 48.20 26.25
CA ILE A 238 -29.68 49.15 25.29
C ILE A 238 -29.69 48.55 23.88
N TYR A 239 -30.86 48.63 23.26
CA TYR A 239 -31.12 48.13 21.92
C TYR A 239 -31.44 49.29 20.99
N VAL A 240 -31.03 49.19 19.73
CA VAL A 240 -31.53 50.06 18.67
C VAL A 240 -33.02 49.81 18.47
N ARG A 241 -33.81 50.88 18.40
CA ARG A 241 -35.25 50.81 18.13
C ARG A 241 -35.52 50.66 16.64
N LEU A 242 -35.82 49.44 16.17
CA LEU A 242 -35.99 49.16 14.74
C LEU A 242 -37.11 49.98 14.07
N SER A 243 -38.16 50.36 14.79
CA SER A 243 -39.23 51.21 14.24
C SER A 243 -38.75 52.56 13.71
N TYR A 244 -37.57 53.03 14.14
CA TYR A 244 -36.91 54.24 13.65
C TYR A 244 -36.06 53.97 12.39
N TYR A 245 -35.39 52.81 12.33
CA TYR A 245 -34.39 52.51 11.31
C TYR A 245 -34.89 51.71 10.10
N ILE A 246 -36.07 51.07 10.15
CA ILE A 246 -36.60 50.25 9.05
C ILE A 246 -36.57 50.97 7.69
N SER A 247 -37.00 52.23 7.64
CA SER A 247 -36.99 53.00 6.39
C SER A 247 -35.58 53.10 5.80
N LYS A 248 -34.58 53.34 6.66
CA LYS A 248 -33.17 53.45 6.26
C LYS A 248 -32.58 52.10 5.86
N ILE A 249 -32.88 51.04 6.62
CA ILE A 249 -32.47 49.68 6.29
C ILE A 249 -32.96 49.32 4.88
N ASN A 250 -34.23 49.58 4.58
CA ASN A 250 -34.81 49.22 3.28
C ASN A 250 -34.33 50.11 2.14
N SER A 251 -34.23 51.43 2.34
CA SER A 251 -33.93 52.39 1.26
C SER A 251 -32.44 52.59 0.99
N GLU A 252 -31.59 52.44 2.00
CA GLU A 252 -30.15 52.71 1.92
C GLU A 252 -29.34 51.44 2.17
N GLY A 253 -29.68 50.70 3.24
CA GLY A 253 -28.95 49.51 3.64
C GLY A 253 -28.97 48.40 2.59
N MET A 254 -30.16 47.93 2.22
CA MET A 254 -30.33 46.85 1.24
C MET A 254 -29.73 47.23 -0.13
N ASP A 255 -30.03 48.42 -0.64
CA ASP A 255 -29.52 48.90 -1.92
C ASP A 255 -27.98 48.98 -1.94
N THR A 256 -27.37 49.50 -0.88
CA THR A 256 -25.90 49.56 -0.78
C THR A 256 -25.28 48.18 -0.67
N LEU A 257 -25.91 47.27 0.07
CA LEU A 257 -25.44 45.91 0.28
C LEU A 257 -25.33 45.15 -1.05
N PHE A 258 -26.38 45.15 -1.88
CA PHE A 258 -26.35 44.52 -3.21
C PHE A 258 -25.40 45.21 -4.19
N LYS A 259 -25.26 46.55 -4.10
CA LYS A 259 -24.24 47.26 -4.90
C LYS A 259 -22.82 46.86 -4.50
N ASN A 260 -22.56 46.64 -3.21
CA ASN A 260 -21.26 46.22 -2.69
C ASN A 260 -20.94 44.77 -3.04
N GLU A 261 -21.95 43.89 -3.12
CA GLU A 261 -21.78 42.53 -3.63
C GLU A 261 -21.15 42.55 -5.02
N VAL A 262 -21.61 43.40 -5.94
CA VAL A 262 -21.05 43.44 -7.30
C VAL A 262 -19.72 44.19 -7.35
N LYS A 263 -19.59 45.30 -6.62
CA LYS A 263 -18.42 46.19 -6.72
C LYS A 263 -17.20 45.72 -5.94
N GLN A 264 -17.41 45.07 -4.81
CA GLN A 264 -16.34 44.74 -3.87
C GLN A 264 -16.26 43.26 -3.54
N ASN A 265 -17.37 42.50 -3.61
CA ASN A 265 -17.55 41.14 -3.08
C ASN A 265 -16.38 40.63 -2.24
N ARG A 266 -16.43 40.71 -0.90
CA ARG A 266 -15.29 40.38 -0.03
C ARG A 266 -15.11 38.88 0.22
N ALA A 267 -16.02 38.04 -0.23
CA ALA A 267 -15.90 36.60 -0.03
C ALA A 267 -14.69 36.06 -0.81
N MET A 268 -14.07 35.02 -0.25
CA MET A 268 -13.16 34.17 -1.01
C MET A 268 -13.96 33.33 -2.02
N PRO A 269 -13.31 32.72 -3.01
CA PRO A 269 -13.95 31.69 -3.84
C PRO A 269 -14.44 30.51 -3.02
N SER A 270 -15.71 30.12 -3.16
CA SER A 270 -16.25 28.89 -2.56
C SER A 270 -16.69 27.89 -3.63
N ALA A 271 -16.38 26.61 -3.40
CA ALA A 271 -16.81 25.52 -4.27
C ALA A 271 -18.30 25.20 -4.02
N LEU A 272 -19.13 25.41 -5.03
CA LEU A 272 -20.55 25.03 -5.04
C LEU A 272 -20.74 23.54 -5.33
N THR A 273 -19.84 22.96 -6.12
CA THR A 273 -19.68 21.51 -6.27
C THR A 273 -18.20 21.18 -6.10
N GLU A 274 -17.91 20.17 -5.27
CA GLU A 274 -16.52 19.84 -4.93
C GLU A 274 -15.76 19.30 -6.16
N PRO A 275 -14.46 19.63 -6.30
CA PRO A 275 -13.61 19.09 -7.35
C PRO A 275 -13.53 17.57 -7.28
N LYS A 276 -13.25 16.92 -8.42
CA LYS A 276 -13.07 15.47 -8.48
C LYS A 276 -12.16 15.05 -9.64
N ILE A 277 -11.55 13.88 -9.51
CA ILE A 277 -10.86 13.21 -10.61
C ILE A 277 -11.82 12.19 -11.23
N THR A 278 -11.95 12.24 -12.55
CA THR A 278 -12.77 11.30 -13.34
C THR A 278 -11.90 10.53 -14.34
N GLY A 279 -12.44 9.43 -14.87
CA GLY A 279 -11.71 8.51 -15.74
C GLY A 279 -11.14 7.31 -14.97
N THR A 280 -10.45 6.42 -15.69
CA THR A 280 -9.85 5.21 -15.11
C THR A 280 -8.40 5.51 -14.76
N PRO A 281 -7.96 5.39 -13.50
CA PRO A 281 -6.56 5.57 -13.13
C PRO A 281 -5.74 4.34 -13.55
N ALA A 282 -5.32 4.27 -14.80
CA ALA A 282 -4.58 3.13 -15.36
C ALA A 282 -3.52 3.61 -16.37
N VAL A 283 -2.50 2.80 -16.61
CA VAL A 283 -1.51 3.09 -17.65
C VAL A 283 -2.18 3.13 -19.02
N ASN A 284 -1.78 4.08 -19.88
CA ASN A 284 -2.35 4.36 -21.19
C ASN A 284 -3.83 4.79 -21.19
N SER A 285 -4.33 5.26 -20.04
CA SER A 285 -5.65 5.85 -19.94
C SER A 285 -5.60 7.38 -19.86
N LYS A 286 -6.78 7.99 -19.88
CA LYS A 286 -6.99 9.40 -19.65
C LYS A 286 -7.71 9.60 -18.31
N VAL A 287 -7.18 10.49 -17.49
CA VAL A 287 -7.85 11.01 -16.30
C VAL A 287 -8.15 12.49 -16.48
N GLN A 288 -9.22 12.97 -15.86
CA GLN A 288 -9.64 14.35 -15.99
C GLN A 288 -9.93 14.96 -14.62
N CYS A 289 -9.30 16.10 -14.36
CA CYS A 289 -9.58 16.93 -13.21
C CYS A 289 -10.78 17.81 -13.53
N ASP A 290 -11.90 17.50 -12.90
CA ASP A 290 -13.09 18.33 -12.90
C ASP A 290 -12.95 19.32 -11.74
N PRO A 291 -12.77 20.63 -12.02
CA PRO A 291 -12.61 21.63 -10.98
C PRO A 291 -13.90 21.89 -10.18
N GLY A 292 -15.03 21.31 -10.57
CA GLY A 292 -16.34 21.64 -10.02
C GLY A 292 -16.81 23.02 -10.45
N THR A 293 -17.82 23.52 -9.75
CA THR A 293 -18.41 24.85 -9.97
C THR A 293 -18.12 25.74 -8.77
N TRP A 294 -17.79 26.99 -9.03
CA TRP A 294 -17.38 27.96 -8.01
C TRP A 294 -18.37 29.11 -7.91
N SER A 295 -18.33 29.81 -6.77
CA SER A 295 -19.15 30.98 -6.48
C SER A 295 -18.96 32.09 -7.52
N SER A 296 -20.00 32.91 -7.72
CA SER A 296 -20.06 33.91 -8.80
C SER A 296 -18.99 35.01 -8.75
N ASN A 297 -18.33 35.21 -7.61
CA ASN A 297 -17.18 36.10 -7.42
C ASN A 297 -15.85 35.51 -7.89
N THR A 298 -15.84 34.25 -8.33
CA THR A 298 -14.64 33.58 -8.83
C THR A 298 -14.36 34.03 -10.25
N ILE A 299 -13.21 34.66 -10.46
CA ILE A 299 -12.82 35.29 -11.73
C ILE A 299 -12.01 34.31 -12.58
N LYS A 300 -11.27 33.41 -11.93
CA LYS A 300 -10.38 32.45 -12.59
C LYS A 300 -10.37 31.13 -11.81
N VAL A 301 -10.35 30.01 -12.54
CA VAL A 301 -10.12 28.68 -11.97
C VAL A 301 -9.04 28.01 -12.80
N GLU A 302 -7.95 27.61 -12.14
CA GLU A 302 -6.83 26.92 -12.74
C GLU A 302 -6.68 25.54 -12.13
N THR A 303 -6.25 24.58 -12.96
CA THR A 303 -5.94 23.23 -12.52
C THR A 303 -4.47 22.93 -12.80
N LYS A 304 -3.84 22.21 -11.87
CA LYS A 304 -2.44 21.79 -11.98
C LYS A 304 -2.26 20.38 -11.47
N TRP A 305 -1.68 19.52 -12.28
CA TRP A 305 -1.31 18.16 -11.87
C TRP A 305 0.06 18.12 -11.20
N SER A 306 0.18 17.24 -10.21
CA SER A 306 1.42 16.94 -9.48
C SER A 306 1.47 15.47 -9.03
N THR A 307 2.66 14.98 -8.69
CA THR A 307 2.87 13.64 -8.13
C THR A 307 3.70 13.70 -6.85
N ASN A 308 3.56 12.69 -6.00
CA ASN A 308 4.44 12.48 -4.85
C ASN A 308 5.86 11.98 -5.23
N GLN A 309 6.10 11.68 -6.49
CA GLN A 309 7.38 11.24 -7.06
C GLN A 309 8.00 12.38 -7.90
N ASN A 310 9.33 12.34 -8.13
CA ASN A 310 10.04 13.26 -9.02
C ASN A 310 9.73 12.95 -10.50
N TRP A 311 8.50 13.23 -10.92
CA TRP A 311 8.00 12.97 -12.25
C TRP A 311 7.55 14.29 -12.90
N THR A 312 7.94 14.50 -14.16
CA THR A 312 7.62 15.73 -14.88
C THR A 312 6.55 15.42 -15.92
N PHE A 313 5.38 16.06 -15.79
CA PHE A 313 4.38 16.04 -16.86
C PHE A 313 4.71 17.11 -17.89
N THR A 314 4.47 16.80 -19.17
CA THR A 314 4.57 17.79 -20.25
C THR A 314 3.38 18.76 -20.29
N ASP A 315 2.19 18.34 -19.82
CA ASP A 315 0.95 19.14 -19.82
C ASP A 315 0.34 19.27 -18.40
N VAL A 316 1.10 19.82 -17.44
CA VAL A 316 0.65 19.98 -16.03
C VAL A 316 -0.60 20.84 -15.87
N THR A 317 -0.88 21.77 -16.80
CA THR A 317 -2.00 22.72 -16.73
C THR A 317 -3.24 22.25 -17.49
N ASN A 318 -3.16 21.14 -18.22
CA ASN A 318 -4.32 20.60 -18.92
C ASN A 318 -5.21 19.85 -17.91
N PRO A 319 -6.51 20.19 -17.79
CA PRO A 319 -7.43 19.43 -16.95
C PRO A 319 -7.47 17.94 -17.30
N ALA A 320 -7.21 17.60 -18.56
CA ALA A 320 -7.06 16.24 -19.04
C ALA A 320 -5.59 15.80 -19.04
N LEU A 321 -5.29 14.68 -18.38
CA LEU A 321 -3.97 14.09 -18.31
C LEU A 321 -3.96 12.70 -18.93
N ASN A 322 -3.05 12.47 -19.89
CA ASN A 322 -2.80 11.15 -20.46
C ASN A 322 -1.69 10.45 -19.66
N LEU A 323 -1.98 9.26 -19.14
CA LEU A 323 -1.05 8.47 -18.33
C LEU A 323 -0.21 7.59 -19.27
N GLY A 324 1.06 7.92 -19.47
CA GLY A 324 1.97 7.13 -20.33
C GLY A 324 2.52 5.86 -19.66
N ASP A 325 3.26 5.05 -20.42
CA ASP A 325 3.91 3.80 -19.96
C ASP A 325 4.95 3.98 -18.84
N SER A 326 5.42 5.20 -18.63
CA SER A 326 6.48 5.54 -17.66
C SER A 326 5.96 5.92 -16.27
N VAL A 327 4.64 5.85 -16.01
CA VAL A 327 4.10 6.05 -14.65
C VAL A 327 4.61 4.92 -13.76
N GLU A 328 5.52 5.24 -12.85
CA GLU A 328 6.01 4.25 -11.89
C GLU A 328 5.05 4.01 -10.71
N ARG A 329 5.15 2.79 -10.16
CA ARG A 329 4.59 2.25 -8.91
C ARG A 329 3.81 3.21 -8.01
N ASP A 330 2.58 2.82 -7.65
CA ASP A 330 1.80 3.34 -6.51
C ASP A 330 1.92 4.88 -6.34
N THR A 331 1.95 5.58 -7.47
CA THR A 331 2.12 7.03 -7.52
C THR A 331 0.80 7.69 -7.19
N GLN A 332 0.84 8.62 -6.23
CA GLN A 332 -0.30 9.45 -5.94
C GLN A 332 -0.30 10.60 -6.94
N LEU A 333 -1.33 10.63 -7.78
CA LEU A 333 -1.60 11.72 -8.69
C LEU A 333 -2.50 12.73 -7.98
N THR A 334 -2.10 13.99 -7.93
CA THR A 334 -2.84 15.06 -7.27
C THR A 334 -3.18 16.15 -8.29
N CYS A 335 -4.46 16.46 -8.44
CA CYS A 335 -4.90 17.69 -9.10
C CYS A 335 -5.10 18.76 -8.03
N THR A 336 -4.40 19.88 -8.21
CA THR A 336 -4.58 21.11 -7.45
C THR A 336 -5.47 22.05 -8.26
N ILE A 337 -6.52 22.55 -7.63
CA ILE A 337 -7.46 23.52 -8.20
C ILE A 337 -7.25 24.83 -7.45
N THR A 338 -6.86 25.87 -8.16
CA THR A 338 -6.73 27.23 -7.63
C THR A 338 -7.85 28.09 -8.20
N ALA A 339 -8.77 28.51 -7.35
CA ALA A 339 -9.80 29.47 -7.70
C ALA A 339 -9.41 30.86 -7.18
N SER A 340 -9.46 31.88 -8.02
CA SER A 340 -9.01 33.24 -7.70
C SER A 340 -10.17 34.25 -7.80
N SER A 341 -10.20 35.19 -6.87
CA SER A 341 -11.07 36.37 -6.85
C SER A 341 -10.25 37.65 -6.67
N ASN A 342 -10.91 38.81 -6.60
CA ASN A 342 -10.23 40.07 -6.27
C ASN A 342 -9.67 40.12 -4.83
N ASN A 343 -10.07 39.22 -3.93
CA ASN A 343 -9.64 39.24 -2.52
C ASN A 343 -8.64 38.13 -2.16
N GLY A 344 -8.34 37.23 -3.09
CA GLY A 344 -7.43 36.12 -2.84
C GLY A 344 -7.82 34.85 -3.57
N GLU A 345 -7.07 33.79 -3.25
CA GLU A 345 -7.17 32.48 -3.88
C GLU A 345 -7.53 31.39 -2.87
N VAL A 346 -8.38 30.46 -3.29
CA VAL A 346 -8.65 29.23 -2.54
C VAL A 346 -8.08 28.06 -3.33
N VAL A 347 -7.31 27.24 -2.63
CA VAL A 347 -6.67 26.04 -3.19
C VAL A 347 -7.38 24.80 -2.65
N LYS A 348 -7.86 23.96 -3.56
CA LYS A 348 -8.40 22.63 -3.28
C LYS A 348 -7.52 21.57 -3.93
N THR A 349 -7.42 20.40 -3.32
CA THR A 349 -6.68 19.27 -3.88
C THR A 349 -7.53 18.02 -3.89
N VAL A 350 -7.41 17.25 -4.97
CA VAL A 350 -7.98 15.92 -5.11
C VAL A 350 -6.91 14.97 -5.59
N SER A 351 -6.87 13.77 -5.03
CA SER A 351 -5.83 12.80 -5.33
C SER A 351 -6.41 11.43 -5.68
N VAL A 352 -5.73 10.72 -6.57
CA VAL A 352 -6.02 9.33 -6.92
C VAL A 352 -4.72 8.54 -6.90
N LEU A 353 -4.78 7.31 -6.39
CA LEU A 353 -3.64 6.40 -6.41
C LEU A 353 -3.64 5.63 -7.74
N LEU A 354 -2.54 5.74 -8.48
CA LEU A 354 -2.34 4.94 -9.68
C LEU A 354 -1.88 3.54 -9.27
N PRO A 355 -2.46 2.46 -9.83
CA PRO A 355 -2.03 1.11 -9.53
C PRO A 355 -0.59 0.91 -10.01
N GLY A 356 0.30 0.36 -9.19
CA GLY A 356 1.59 -0.16 -9.67
C GLY A 356 1.47 -1.46 -10.49
N LYS A 357 2.42 -1.68 -11.41
CA LYS A 357 2.59 -2.91 -12.22
C LYS A 357 2.69 -4.19 -11.37
N PRO A 358 2.50 -5.39 -11.96
CA PRO A 358 2.66 -6.65 -11.22
C PRO A 358 4.06 -6.76 -10.61
N THR A 359 4.16 -7.33 -9.41
CA THR A 359 5.42 -7.55 -8.70
C THR A 359 5.50 -8.97 -8.20
N TYR A 360 6.71 -9.51 -8.13
CA TYR A 360 6.94 -10.91 -7.80
C TYR A 360 8.11 -11.07 -6.83
N SER A 361 8.13 -12.20 -6.13
CA SER A 361 9.24 -12.70 -5.34
C SER A 361 9.75 -14.02 -5.92
N GLY A 362 10.98 -14.40 -5.59
CA GLY A 362 11.65 -15.57 -6.16
C GLY A 362 12.37 -15.28 -7.48
N TYR A 363 12.96 -16.32 -8.07
CA TYR A 363 13.70 -16.25 -9.31
C TYR A 363 13.02 -17.09 -10.37
N LEU A 364 12.81 -16.52 -11.55
CA LEU A 364 12.31 -17.31 -12.66
C LEU A 364 13.39 -18.31 -13.08
N SER A 365 12.99 -19.55 -13.26
CA SER A 365 13.86 -20.67 -13.60
C SER A 365 13.16 -21.60 -14.60
N ILE A 366 13.98 -22.34 -15.34
CA ILE A 366 13.52 -23.45 -16.19
C ILE A 366 13.91 -24.74 -15.47
N SER A 367 12.92 -25.49 -15.00
CA SER A 367 13.12 -26.78 -14.33
C SER A 367 12.88 -27.94 -15.30
N GLY A 368 13.35 -29.14 -14.94
CA GLY A 368 13.24 -30.35 -15.77
C GLY A 368 14.38 -30.55 -16.77
N LEU A 369 15.25 -29.57 -16.96
CA LEU A 369 16.42 -29.67 -17.84
C LEU A 369 17.73 -29.59 -17.06
N SER A 370 18.71 -30.37 -17.50
CA SER A 370 20.08 -30.34 -16.99
C SER A 370 20.95 -29.45 -17.87
N THR A 371 21.85 -28.68 -17.25
CA THR A 371 22.88 -27.92 -17.97
C THR A 371 24.09 -28.77 -18.34
N TYR A 372 24.17 -30.01 -17.84
CA TYR A 372 25.35 -30.88 -17.98
C TYR A 372 25.07 -32.14 -18.82
N SER A 373 23.83 -32.60 -18.85
CA SER A 373 23.43 -33.80 -19.60
C SER A 373 22.45 -33.44 -20.71
N VAL A 374 22.56 -34.17 -21.82
CA VAL A 374 21.66 -34.00 -22.97
C VAL A 374 20.23 -34.27 -22.53
N ALA A 375 19.31 -33.36 -22.85
CA ALA A 375 17.90 -33.53 -22.51
C ALA A 375 17.33 -34.77 -23.19
N LYS A 376 16.56 -35.59 -22.47
CA LYS A 376 15.89 -36.76 -23.06
C LYS A 376 14.63 -36.31 -23.79
N PRO A 377 14.37 -36.82 -25.01
CA PRO A 377 13.10 -36.61 -25.67
C PRO A 377 11.94 -37.08 -24.78
N GLY A 378 10.90 -36.24 -24.64
CA GLY A 378 9.79 -36.47 -23.73
C GLY A 378 9.98 -35.89 -22.32
N THR A 379 11.13 -35.24 -22.03
CA THR A 379 11.30 -34.50 -20.78
C THR A 379 10.54 -33.17 -20.85
N ASP A 380 9.83 -32.82 -19.78
CA ASP A 380 9.10 -31.57 -19.67
C ASP A 380 9.95 -30.46 -19.07
N ALA A 381 10.24 -29.42 -19.87
CA ALA A 381 10.83 -28.19 -19.37
C ALA A 381 9.72 -27.28 -18.82
N THR A 382 9.81 -26.87 -17.55
CA THR A 382 8.76 -26.06 -16.92
C THR A 382 9.28 -24.67 -16.58
N CYS A 383 8.55 -23.64 -16.98
CA CYS A 383 8.86 -22.25 -16.65
C CYS A 383 8.13 -21.83 -15.38
N GLY A 384 8.89 -21.41 -14.35
CA GLY A 384 8.32 -21.02 -13.07
C GLY A 384 9.37 -20.69 -12.00
N GLY A 385 8.97 -20.68 -10.74
CA GLY A 385 9.85 -20.33 -9.61
C GLY A 385 9.63 -18.91 -9.06
N ILE A 386 8.68 -18.17 -9.62
CA ILE A 386 8.22 -16.89 -9.07
C ILE A 386 6.84 -17.02 -8.40
N THR A 387 6.59 -16.15 -7.43
CA THR A 387 5.28 -15.94 -6.81
C THR A 387 4.90 -14.47 -6.96
N TRP A 388 3.70 -14.20 -7.48
CA TRP A 388 3.20 -12.83 -7.61
C TRP A 388 2.83 -12.24 -6.24
N ASN A 389 3.52 -11.18 -5.83
CA ASN A 389 3.19 -10.37 -4.66
C ASN A 389 2.03 -9.42 -5.00
N LYS A 390 2.09 -8.79 -6.17
CA LYS A 390 0.98 -8.03 -6.78
C LYS A 390 0.53 -8.77 -8.03
N LYS A 391 -0.68 -9.31 -7.97
CA LYS A 391 -1.21 -10.22 -8.99
C LYS A 391 -1.44 -9.51 -10.33
N PRO A 392 -1.07 -10.12 -11.46
CA PRO A 392 -1.47 -9.65 -12.78
C PRO A 392 -2.93 -10.02 -13.10
N ASP A 393 -3.55 -9.25 -13.97
CA ASP A 393 -4.84 -9.57 -14.57
C ASP A 393 -4.65 -10.60 -15.70
N THR A 394 -3.56 -10.49 -16.45
CA THR A 394 -3.18 -11.43 -17.51
C THR A 394 -1.72 -11.84 -17.41
N GLU A 395 -1.43 -13.10 -17.66
CA GLU A 395 -0.08 -13.67 -17.70
C GLU A 395 0.11 -14.43 -19.01
N GLU A 396 1.16 -14.09 -19.76
CA GLU A 396 1.54 -14.73 -21.02
C GLU A 396 2.94 -15.32 -20.89
N ILE A 397 3.09 -16.60 -21.24
CA ILE A 397 4.38 -17.30 -21.26
C ILE A 397 4.84 -17.44 -22.71
N LYS A 398 6.12 -17.21 -22.99
CA LYS A 398 6.70 -17.52 -24.31
C LYS A 398 8.05 -18.22 -24.18
N TRP A 399 8.23 -19.25 -24.99
CA TRP A 399 9.49 -19.96 -25.15
C TRP A 399 10.18 -19.57 -26.45
N PHE A 400 11.48 -19.34 -26.37
CA PHE A 400 12.34 -19.01 -27.51
C PHE A 400 13.61 -19.84 -27.46
N GLY A 401 14.20 -20.12 -28.62
CA GLY A 401 15.49 -20.78 -28.73
C GLY A 401 16.39 -20.00 -29.67
N GLY A 402 17.65 -19.77 -29.28
CA GLY A 402 18.58 -18.99 -30.08
C GLY A 402 19.92 -18.71 -29.40
N ASP A 403 20.81 -18.03 -30.11
CA ASP A 403 22.12 -17.65 -29.60
C ASP A 403 22.05 -16.47 -28.63
N THR A 404 21.04 -15.62 -28.78
CA THR A 404 20.69 -14.50 -27.90
C THR A 404 19.17 -14.35 -27.79
N TYR A 405 18.70 -13.64 -26.77
CA TYR A 405 17.31 -13.20 -26.71
C TYR A 405 17.07 -12.12 -27.77
N ASP A 406 16.37 -12.48 -28.85
CA ASP A 406 15.81 -11.56 -29.82
C ASP A 406 14.29 -11.79 -29.87
N ALA A 407 13.51 -10.74 -29.67
CA ALA A 407 12.04 -10.77 -29.77
C ALA A 407 11.54 -11.14 -31.18
N LYS A 408 12.44 -11.18 -32.18
CA LYS A 408 12.20 -11.69 -33.53
C LYS A 408 12.35 -13.20 -33.66
N ASN A 409 12.93 -13.87 -32.67
CA ASN A 409 13.04 -15.32 -32.70
C ASN A 409 11.63 -15.94 -32.68
N PRO A 410 11.39 -17.00 -33.48
CA PRO A 410 10.09 -17.64 -33.53
C PRO A 410 9.73 -18.22 -32.15
N VAL A 411 8.49 -18.01 -31.73
CA VAL A 411 7.96 -18.56 -30.48
C VAL A 411 7.83 -20.08 -30.64
N ILE A 412 8.50 -20.83 -29.77
CA ILE A 412 8.47 -22.30 -29.76
C ILE A 412 7.17 -22.80 -29.12
N SER A 413 6.74 -22.16 -28.02
CA SER A 413 5.54 -22.52 -27.27
C SER A 413 5.09 -21.36 -26.40
N THR A 414 3.79 -21.35 -26.06
CA THR A 414 3.20 -20.41 -25.08
C THR A 414 2.72 -21.09 -23.81
N ASN A 415 2.92 -22.41 -23.70
CA ASN A 415 2.50 -23.17 -22.52
C ASN A 415 3.53 -23.05 -21.39
N LYS A 416 3.08 -23.19 -20.15
CA LYS A 416 3.96 -23.21 -18.97
C LYS A 416 5.01 -24.33 -19.04
N THR A 417 4.62 -25.46 -19.62
CA THR A 417 5.47 -26.62 -19.83
C THR A 417 5.74 -26.78 -21.33
N LEU A 418 7.02 -26.96 -21.67
CA LEU A 418 7.50 -27.24 -23.01
C LEU A 418 8.03 -28.68 -23.06
N PRO A 419 7.32 -29.61 -23.73
CA PRO A 419 7.82 -30.96 -23.93
C PRO A 419 9.01 -30.93 -24.90
N ILE A 420 10.17 -31.42 -24.45
CA ILE A 420 11.39 -31.44 -25.26
C ILE A 420 11.33 -32.58 -26.27
N THR A 421 11.29 -32.24 -27.55
CA THR A 421 11.30 -33.18 -28.67
C THR A 421 12.69 -33.34 -29.28
N ASN A 422 12.88 -34.38 -30.10
CA ASN A 422 14.11 -34.55 -30.90
C ASN A 422 14.42 -33.31 -31.75
N GLU A 423 13.38 -32.70 -32.33
CA GLU A 423 13.51 -31.49 -33.15
C GLU A 423 14.02 -30.30 -32.34
N ILE A 424 13.49 -30.06 -31.14
CA ILE A 424 13.96 -28.99 -30.25
C ILE A 424 15.42 -29.21 -29.87
N ILE A 425 15.81 -30.44 -29.51
CA ILE A 425 17.19 -30.75 -29.12
C ILE A 425 18.14 -30.50 -30.28
N LEU A 426 17.80 -30.95 -31.49
CA LEU A 426 18.67 -30.84 -32.66
C LEU A 426 18.75 -29.39 -33.18
N ASN A 427 17.64 -28.66 -33.24
CA ASN A 427 17.59 -27.29 -33.75
C ASN A 427 18.26 -26.27 -32.82
N TYR A 428 18.27 -26.56 -31.51
CA TYR A 428 18.79 -25.66 -30.47
C TYR A 428 19.98 -26.24 -29.69
N ALA A 429 20.62 -27.30 -30.20
CA ALA A 429 21.84 -27.86 -29.61
C ALA A 429 22.93 -26.80 -29.46
N GLY A 430 23.46 -26.63 -28.25
CA GLY A 430 24.48 -25.62 -27.94
C GLY A 430 23.96 -24.19 -27.78
N LYS A 431 22.66 -23.97 -28.06
CA LYS A 431 21.99 -22.66 -27.96
C LYS A 431 21.27 -22.50 -26.61
N THR A 432 20.78 -21.28 -26.37
CA THR A 432 19.99 -20.97 -25.18
C THR A 432 18.51 -21.17 -25.46
N LEU A 433 17.86 -21.92 -24.58
CA LEU A 433 16.42 -21.98 -24.47
C LEU A 433 15.98 -20.97 -23.39
N SER A 434 15.12 -20.04 -23.76
CA SER A 434 14.65 -18.96 -22.89
C SER A 434 13.16 -19.09 -22.65
N CYS A 435 12.72 -18.84 -21.42
CA CYS A 435 11.32 -18.62 -21.09
C CYS A 435 11.13 -17.19 -20.58
N ILE A 436 10.09 -16.52 -21.07
CA ILE A 436 9.65 -15.23 -20.58
C ILE A 436 8.24 -15.33 -20.02
N ILE A 437 7.98 -14.61 -18.93
CA ILE A 437 6.63 -14.36 -18.41
C ILE A 437 6.35 -12.86 -18.56
N ILE A 438 5.31 -12.52 -19.33
CA ILE A 438 4.81 -11.17 -19.54
C ILE A 438 3.50 -11.05 -18.76
N ALA A 439 3.54 -10.30 -17.67
CA ALA A 439 2.41 -10.11 -16.76
C ALA A 439 1.90 -8.67 -16.86
N ARG A 440 0.57 -8.50 -16.96
CA ARG A 440 -0.07 -7.18 -17.14
C ARG A 440 -1.16 -6.96 -16.11
N ASN A 441 -1.29 -5.72 -15.65
CA ASN A 441 -2.46 -5.23 -14.94
C ASN A 441 -2.70 -3.75 -15.32
N SER A 442 -3.70 -3.12 -14.70
CA SER A 442 -3.98 -1.68 -14.84
C SER A 442 -2.79 -0.76 -14.52
N GLY A 443 -1.79 -1.25 -13.78
CA GLY A 443 -0.57 -0.53 -13.41
C GLY A 443 0.63 -0.75 -14.34
N GLY A 444 0.47 -1.51 -15.41
CA GLY A 444 1.48 -1.70 -16.46
C GLY A 444 1.95 -3.14 -16.64
N ILE A 445 3.16 -3.30 -17.17
CA ILE A 445 3.72 -4.59 -17.61
C ILE A 445 4.95 -4.96 -16.78
N ALA A 446 4.98 -6.19 -16.28
CA ALA A 446 6.17 -6.82 -15.71
C ALA A 446 6.65 -7.93 -16.65
N VAL A 447 7.94 -7.93 -16.95
CA VAL A 447 8.57 -8.94 -17.82
C VAL A 447 9.68 -9.61 -17.05
N VAL A 448 9.63 -10.94 -16.96
CA VAL A 448 10.61 -11.76 -16.24
C VAL A 448 11.12 -12.85 -17.15
N MET A 449 12.42 -13.17 -17.09
CA MET A 449 13.06 -14.12 -18.01
C MET A 449 13.95 -15.11 -17.27
N ALA A 450 13.96 -16.35 -17.78
CA ALA A 450 14.87 -17.41 -17.40
C ALA A 450 15.51 -18.03 -18.65
N ASN A 451 16.73 -18.52 -18.49
CA ASN A 451 17.55 -19.06 -19.59
C ASN A 451 18.18 -20.38 -19.16
N VAL A 452 18.24 -21.35 -20.07
CA VAL A 452 18.99 -22.60 -19.90
C VAL A 452 19.73 -22.93 -21.19
N LYS A 453 21.01 -23.26 -21.10
CA LYS A 453 21.79 -23.68 -22.27
C LYS A 453 21.57 -25.16 -22.53
N LEU A 454 21.20 -25.53 -23.75
CA LEU A 454 21.03 -26.92 -24.14
C LEU A 454 22.40 -27.52 -24.50
N PRO A 455 22.84 -28.61 -23.85
CA PRO A 455 24.09 -29.28 -24.21
C PRO A 455 24.04 -29.81 -25.64
N VAL A 456 25.18 -29.76 -26.34
CA VAL A 456 25.30 -30.37 -27.67
C VAL A 456 25.33 -31.89 -27.51
N PRO A 457 24.43 -32.64 -28.17
CA PRO A 457 24.48 -34.09 -28.15
C PRO A 457 25.81 -34.60 -28.73
N THR A 458 26.53 -35.44 -27.99
CA THR A 458 27.74 -36.10 -28.48
C THR A 458 27.45 -37.53 -28.93
N LYS A 459 28.12 -37.95 -30.01
CA LYS A 459 28.06 -39.34 -30.50
C LYS A 459 28.45 -40.32 -29.38
N PRO A 460 27.80 -41.48 -29.25
CA PRO A 460 28.17 -42.48 -28.26
C PRO A 460 29.64 -42.85 -28.36
N SER A 461 30.29 -43.07 -27.21
CA SER A 461 31.61 -43.69 -27.15
C SER A 461 31.57 -45.05 -27.85
N THR A 462 32.63 -45.43 -28.55
CA THR A 462 32.69 -46.74 -29.19
C THR A 462 32.61 -47.85 -28.14
N PRO A 463 31.59 -48.73 -28.17
CA PRO A 463 31.43 -49.78 -27.18
C PRO A 463 32.61 -50.76 -27.25
N SER A 464 32.98 -51.34 -26.12
CA SER A 464 33.99 -52.41 -26.05
C SER A 464 33.29 -53.75 -25.81
N PRO A 465 32.88 -54.48 -26.87
CA PRO A 465 32.19 -55.74 -26.69
C PRO A 465 33.13 -56.87 -26.27
N TYR A 466 32.58 -57.87 -25.58
CA TYR A 466 33.24 -59.11 -25.22
C TYR A 466 32.30 -60.30 -25.46
N ILE A 467 32.87 -61.46 -25.80
CA ILE A 467 32.12 -62.71 -26.00
C ILE A 467 32.31 -63.61 -24.77
N SER A 468 31.20 -63.99 -24.13
CA SER A 468 31.11 -64.95 -23.03
C SER A 468 30.20 -66.14 -23.40
N GLY A 469 29.99 -67.08 -22.47
CA GLY A 469 29.14 -68.27 -22.69
C GLY A 469 29.80 -69.40 -23.49
N ILE A 470 31.00 -69.19 -24.05
CA ILE A 470 31.81 -70.20 -24.76
C ILE A 470 33.17 -70.39 -24.08
N GLY A 471 33.64 -71.64 -23.97
CA GLY A 471 34.78 -72.06 -23.13
C GLY A 471 36.12 -71.35 -23.36
N GLY A 472 37.06 -71.52 -22.42
CA GLY A 472 38.43 -70.99 -22.50
C GLY A 472 39.26 -71.60 -23.64
N TYR A 473 40.41 -71.02 -23.96
CA TYR A 473 41.24 -71.47 -25.10
C TYR A 473 41.94 -72.82 -24.80
N PRO A 474 41.91 -73.81 -25.71
CA PRO A 474 41.20 -73.82 -27.01
C PRO A 474 39.68 -73.97 -26.83
N THR A 475 38.90 -73.09 -27.47
CA THR A 475 37.44 -73.01 -27.31
C THR A 475 36.75 -74.13 -28.09
N LEU A 476 36.48 -75.25 -27.42
CA LEU A 476 35.59 -76.31 -27.90
C LEU A 476 34.12 -75.87 -27.73
N VAL A 477 33.34 -75.94 -28.80
CA VAL A 477 31.93 -75.54 -28.82
C VAL A 477 31.10 -76.65 -29.45
N THR A 478 29.96 -76.99 -28.83
CA THR A 478 28.99 -77.98 -29.35
C THR A 478 27.70 -77.30 -29.81
N ALA A 479 26.95 -77.96 -30.69
CA ALA A 479 25.64 -77.48 -31.10
C ALA A 479 24.70 -77.42 -29.88
N GLY A 480 24.03 -76.29 -29.70
CA GLY A 480 23.24 -75.96 -28.52
C GLY A 480 23.93 -75.01 -27.53
N THR A 481 25.24 -74.74 -27.68
CA THR A 481 25.95 -73.75 -26.86
C THR A 481 25.40 -72.34 -27.11
N VAL A 482 25.21 -71.54 -26.06
CA VAL A 482 24.78 -70.14 -26.17
C VAL A 482 25.98 -69.23 -25.98
N ALA A 483 26.38 -68.52 -27.04
CA ALA A 483 27.34 -67.44 -26.94
C ALA A 483 26.61 -66.15 -26.51
N GLU A 484 27.24 -65.38 -25.63
CA GLU A 484 26.71 -64.12 -25.15
C GLU A 484 27.65 -62.99 -25.56
N CYS A 485 27.07 -61.86 -25.96
CA CYS A 485 27.81 -60.65 -26.23
C CYS A 485 27.39 -59.56 -25.26
N GLY A 486 28.33 -59.18 -24.40
CA GLY A 486 28.20 -58.01 -23.54
C GLY A 486 29.04 -56.85 -24.09
N ALA A 487 28.70 -55.63 -23.71
CA ALA A 487 29.54 -54.45 -23.94
C ALA A 487 29.57 -53.59 -22.68
N SER A 488 30.75 -53.09 -22.32
CA SER A 488 30.87 -52.05 -21.30
C SER A 488 30.57 -50.68 -21.92
N LEU A 489 29.63 -49.94 -21.33
CA LEU A 489 29.35 -48.53 -21.65
C LEU A 489 29.16 -47.72 -20.37
N PHE A 490 29.53 -46.43 -20.45
CA PHE A 490 29.56 -45.45 -19.35
C PHE A 490 28.53 -44.31 -19.48
N ASN A 491 27.56 -44.38 -20.41
CA ASN A 491 26.47 -43.40 -20.46
C ASN A 491 25.11 -44.11 -20.34
N MET A 492 24.28 -43.65 -19.41
CA MET A 492 22.98 -44.26 -19.07
C MET A 492 21.89 -44.08 -20.13
N ASP A 493 22.18 -43.36 -21.23
CA ASP A 493 21.19 -42.86 -22.20
C ASP A 493 21.33 -43.46 -23.61
N ASP A 494 22.35 -44.28 -23.85
CA ASP A 494 22.57 -44.92 -25.16
C ASP A 494 21.78 -46.23 -25.27
N THR A 495 21.14 -46.45 -26.42
CA THR A 495 20.50 -47.75 -26.74
C THR A 495 21.49 -48.67 -27.42
N VAL A 496 21.63 -49.91 -26.94
CA VAL A 496 22.59 -50.89 -27.47
C VAL A 496 21.88 -52.00 -28.23
N SER A 497 22.37 -52.29 -29.43
CA SER A 497 21.97 -53.45 -30.23
C SER A 497 23.18 -54.32 -30.55
N TYR A 498 22.96 -55.62 -30.71
CA TYR A 498 24.01 -56.61 -30.94
C TYR A 498 23.77 -57.40 -32.23
N GLN A 499 24.84 -57.66 -32.97
CA GLN A 499 24.84 -58.49 -34.18
C GLN A 499 26.00 -59.49 -34.17
N TRP A 500 25.79 -60.65 -34.77
CA TRP A 500 26.72 -61.76 -34.81
C TRP A 500 27.12 -62.11 -36.24
N GLY A 501 28.40 -62.42 -36.43
CA GLY A 501 28.98 -62.82 -37.71
C GLY A 501 30.16 -63.76 -37.52
N TYR A 502 30.82 -64.14 -38.62
CA TYR A 502 32.07 -64.90 -38.55
C TYR A 502 33.03 -64.56 -39.71
N GLY A 503 34.33 -64.77 -39.47
CA GLY A 503 35.38 -64.44 -40.43
C GLY A 503 36.57 -65.40 -40.36
N THR A 504 37.33 -65.50 -41.45
CA THR A 504 38.53 -66.35 -41.53
C THR A 504 39.77 -65.72 -40.88
N ALA A 505 39.66 -64.47 -40.44
CA ALA A 505 40.70 -63.73 -39.74
C ALA A 505 40.07 -62.88 -38.62
N TYR A 506 40.91 -62.36 -37.73
CA TYR A 506 40.51 -61.33 -36.79
C TYR A 506 40.08 -60.08 -37.56
N THR A 507 38.82 -59.64 -37.41
CA THR A 507 38.29 -58.46 -38.10
C THR A 507 37.59 -57.52 -37.14
N ASN A 508 37.68 -56.22 -37.44
CA ASN A 508 36.94 -55.15 -36.78
C ASN A 508 35.70 -54.76 -37.60
N SER A 509 35.05 -55.75 -38.22
CA SER A 509 33.88 -55.56 -39.06
C SER A 509 33.04 -56.83 -39.07
N LEU A 510 31.72 -56.67 -39.17
CA LEU A 510 30.79 -57.78 -39.23
C LEU A 510 30.80 -58.40 -40.62
N THR A 511 31.28 -59.63 -40.71
CA THR A 511 31.25 -60.44 -41.94
C THR A 511 30.38 -61.67 -41.73
N ASN A 512 29.72 -62.14 -42.79
CA ASN A 512 28.87 -63.34 -42.76
C ASN A 512 27.88 -63.35 -41.59
N PHE A 513 26.87 -62.48 -41.63
CA PHE A 513 25.85 -62.34 -40.59
C PHE A 513 25.16 -63.67 -40.26
N ILE A 514 25.01 -63.97 -38.97
CA ILE A 514 24.39 -65.20 -38.47
C ILE A 514 23.31 -64.98 -37.41
N GLY A 515 23.11 -63.75 -36.93
CA GLY A 515 22.04 -63.45 -35.98
C GLY A 515 22.15 -62.08 -35.32
N SER A 516 21.06 -61.65 -34.68
CA SER A 516 20.98 -60.42 -33.90
C SER A 516 20.50 -60.72 -32.48
N GLY A 517 20.89 -59.91 -31.50
CA GLY A 517 20.56 -60.08 -30.09
C GLY A 517 21.80 -60.27 -29.21
N SER A 518 21.65 -60.00 -27.91
CA SER A 518 22.76 -60.14 -26.94
C SER A 518 23.21 -61.58 -26.74
N THR A 519 22.45 -62.55 -27.23
CA THR A 519 22.78 -63.98 -27.19
C THR A 519 22.64 -64.62 -28.57
N LEU A 520 23.44 -65.65 -28.82
CA LEU A 520 23.41 -66.47 -30.03
C LEU A 520 23.47 -67.95 -29.65
N THR A 521 22.40 -68.69 -29.92
CA THR A 521 22.41 -70.16 -29.82
C THR A 521 23.08 -70.76 -31.04
N ILE A 522 24.17 -71.49 -30.84
CA ILE A 522 24.97 -72.09 -31.90
C ILE A 522 24.27 -73.37 -32.37
N SER A 523 23.51 -73.28 -33.46
CA SER A 523 22.94 -74.44 -34.13
C SER A 523 24.01 -75.28 -34.84
N GLN A 524 23.67 -76.50 -35.27
CA GLN A 524 24.61 -77.33 -36.02
C GLN A 524 25.09 -76.67 -37.33
N SER A 525 24.23 -75.91 -38.01
CA SER A 525 24.60 -75.18 -39.23
C SER A 525 25.56 -74.03 -38.94
N ILE A 526 25.35 -73.28 -37.84
CA ILE A 526 26.26 -72.23 -37.39
C ILE A 526 27.60 -72.83 -36.97
N LEU A 527 27.59 -73.94 -36.23
CA LEU A 527 28.81 -74.63 -35.79
C LEU A 527 29.68 -75.05 -36.98
N ASN A 528 29.08 -75.63 -38.02
CA ASN A 528 29.77 -75.98 -39.26
C ASN A 528 30.36 -74.76 -39.97
N ALA A 529 29.66 -73.61 -39.91
CA ALA A 529 30.11 -72.38 -40.58
C ALA A 529 31.28 -71.70 -39.87
N ILE A 530 31.35 -71.77 -38.53
CA ILE A 530 32.34 -71.08 -37.69
C ILE A 530 33.53 -71.95 -37.25
N ASN A 531 33.51 -73.26 -37.49
CA ASN A 531 34.61 -74.16 -37.12
C ASN A 531 35.92 -73.74 -37.82
N GLY A 532 36.98 -73.50 -37.05
CA GLY A 532 38.25 -72.98 -37.54
C GLY A 532 38.22 -71.50 -37.94
N LYS A 533 37.15 -70.76 -37.59
CA LYS A 533 36.96 -69.34 -37.90
C LYS A 533 36.74 -68.53 -36.62
N TYR A 534 36.80 -67.21 -36.76
CA TYR A 534 36.53 -66.27 -35.69
C TYR A 534 35.04 -65.97 -35.63
N LEU A 535 34.39 -66.24 -34.48
CA LEU A 535 33.06 -65.74 -34.17
C LEU A 535 33.18 -64.26 -33.80
N ILE A 536 32.38 -63.41 -34.45
CA ILE A 536 32.43 -61.95 -34.31
C ILE A 536 31.14 -61.50 -33.61
N CYS A 537 31.28 -60.66 -32.59
CA CYS A 537 30.18 -59.85 -32.08
C CYS A 537 30.41 -58.37 -32.37
N GLN A 538 29.39 -57.72 -32.89
CA GLN A 538 29.27 -56.27 -32.99
C GLN A 538 28.28 -55.76 -31.94
N ALA A 539 28.69 -54.78 -31.15
CA ALA A 539 27.78 -53.98 -30.32
C ALA A 539 27.67 -52.58 -30.94
N THR A 540 26.44 -52.07 -31.11
CA THR A 540 26.18 -50.75 -31.65
C THR A 540 25.38 -49.93 -30.64
N ALA A 541 26.01 -48.89 -30.10
CA ALA A 541 25.39 -47.88 -29.25
C ALA A 541 24.80 -46.77 -30.13
N THR A 542 23.55 -46.37 -29.88
CA THR A 542 22.84 -45.34 -30.64
C THR A 542 22.16 -44.34 -29.71
N ASN A 543 22.32 -43.06 -30.01
CA ASN A 543 21.57 -41.96 -29.42
C ASN A 543 21.17 -40.93 -30.50
N ILE A 544 20.59 -39.79 -30.10
CA ILE A 544 20.14 -38.74 -31.03
C ILE A 544 21.27 -38.09 -31.85
N ALA A 545 22.52 -38.18 -31.40
CA ALA A 545 23.70 -37.67 -32.11
C ALA A 545 24.25 -38.67 -33.14
N GLY A 546 23.78 -39.92 -33.12
CA GLY A 546 24.17 -40.98 -34.06
C GLY A 546 24.55 -42.29 -33.38
N SER A 547 25.23 -43.18 -34.13
CA SER A 547 25.59 -44.52 -33.66
C SER A 547 27.09 -44.80 -33.73
N SER A 548 27.63 -45.50 -32.74
CA SER A 548 28.99 -46.05 -32.77
C SER A 548 28.96 -47.56 -32.57
N SER A 549 29.75 -48.28 -33.37
CA SER A 549 29.86 -49.74 -33.28
C SER A 549 31.27 -50.17 -32.86
N GLY A 550 31.34 -51.13 -31.94
CA GLY A 550 32.55 -51.82 -31.56
C GLY A 550 32.45 -53.29 -31.92
N TYR A 551 33.61 -53.95 -32.04
CA TYR A 551 33.71 -55.34 -32.50
C TYR A 551 34.64 -56.13 -31.58
N THR A 552 34.34 -57.41 -31.42
CA THR A 552 35.22 -58.38 -30.78
C THR A 552 35.11 -59.69 -31.53
N SER A 553 36.19 -60.46 -31.55
CA SER A 553 36.19 -61.75 -32.22
C SER A 553 36.94 -62.81 -31.42
N LYS A 554 36.45 -64.05 -31.46
CA LYS A 554 37.01 -65.19 -30.72
C LYS A 554 37.14 -66.40 -31.66
N LEU A 555 38.35 -66.97 -31.73
CA LEU A 555 38.64 -68.14 -32.56
C LEU A 555 37.96 -69.38 -32.00
N ILE A 556 37.30 -70.15 -32.86
CA ILE A 556 36.65 -71.42 -32.52
C ILE A 556 37.48 -72.58 -33.08
N THR A 557 38.02 -73.44 -32.21
CA THR A 557 38.88 -74.58 -32.60
C THR A 557 38.34 -75.89 -32.03
N GLY A 558 38.09 -76.88 -32.89
CA GLY A 558 37.68 -78.22 -32.49
C GLY A 558 36.17 -78.34 -32.28
N ALA A 559 35.43 -78.46 -33.38
CA ALA A 559 34.06 -78.95 -33.35
C ALA A 559 34.08 -80.47 -33.54
N THR A 560 33.81 -81.22 -32.46
CA THR A 560 33.57 -82.67 -32.59
C THR A 560 32.06 -82.84 -32.88
N PRO A 561 31.66 -83.39 -34.03
CA PRO A 561 30.26 -83.73 -34.25
C PRO A 561 29.88 -84.82 -33.24
N THR A 562 28.94 -84.54 -32.35
CA THR A 562 28.31 -85.59 -31.53
C THR A 562 27.51 -86.49 -32.48
N PRO A 563 27.73 -87.83 -32.47
CA PRO A 563 26.98 -88.73 -33.33
C PRO A 563 25.49 -88.66 -33.01
N THR A 564 24.69 -88.49 -34.06
CA THR A 564 23.23 -88.51 -34.00
C THR A 564 22.75 -89.88 -33.52
N PRO A 565 21.96 -90.00 -32.43
CA PRO A 565 21.33 -91.26 -32.08
C PRO A 565 20.27 -91.64 -33.12
N THR A 566 20.45 -92.82 -33.74
CA THR A 566 19.49 -93.50 -34.61
C THR A 566 18.20 -93.84 -33.83
N PRO A 567 17.00 -93.70 -34.42
CA PRO A 567 15.72 -93.76 -33.69
C PRO A 567 15.40 -95.13 -33.07
N THR A 568 14.97 -95.11 -31.80
CA THR A 568 14.41 -96.27 -31.09
C THR A 568 12.89 -96.38 -31.35
N PRO A 569 12.34 -97.59 -31.57
CA PRO A 569 10.96 -97.79 -32.03
C PRO A 569 9.88 -97.28 -31.07
N THR A 570 8.78 -96.83 -31.68
CA THR A 570 7.50 -96.42 -31.09
C THR A 570 6.86 -97.51 -30.21
N PRO A 571 6.40 -97.17 -28.99
CA PRO A 571 5.33 -97.88 -28.32
C PRO A 571 3.95 -97.22 -28.56
N THR A 572 2.93 -98.04 -28.78
CA THR A 572 1.48 -97.72 -28.87
C THR A 572 0.76 -98.48 -27.74
N PRO A 573 -0.50 -98.19 -27.32
CA PRO A 573 -1.14 -96.99 -26.73
C PRO A 573 -1.61 -97.22 -25.25
N THR A 574 -2.57 -96.40 -24.74
CA THR A 574 -3.64 -96.61 -23.67
C THR A 574 -3.56 -95.63 -22.44
N PRO A 575 -4.63 -95.41 -21.63
CA PRO A 575 -5.75 -94.47 -21.78
C PRO A 575 -5.83 -93.34 -20.71
N THR A 576 -6.82 -92.45 -20.91
CA THR A 576 -7.41 -91.37 -20.08
C THR A 576 -7.67 -91.73 -18.59
N PRO A 577 -7.86 -90.74 -17.69
CA PRO A 577 -9.26 -90.38 -17.37
C PRO A 577 -9.54 -88.86 -17.18
N THR A 578 -10.73 -88.48 -17.64
CA THR A 578 -11.55 -87.29 -17.33
C THR A 578 -12.11 -87.37 -15.89
N PRO A 579 -12.63 -86.29 -15.24
CA PRO A 579 -13.99 -85.74 -15.50
C PRO A 579 -14.03 -84.17 -15.52
N THR A 580 -14.82 -83.42 -16.32
CA THR A 580 -16.31 -83.34 -16.55
C THR A 580 -17.04 -82.61 -15.39
N PRO A 581 -18.10 -81.76 -15.56
CA PRO A 581 -18.53 -80.85 -16.66
C PRO A 581 -19.27 -79.51 -16.26
N THR A 582 -19.66 -78.71 -17.28
CA THR A 582 -20.85 -77.79 -17.48
C THR A 582 -21.22 -76.68 -16.47
N PRO A 583 -22.16 -75.72 -16.76
CA PRO A 583 -22.74 -75.12 -18.00
C PRO A 583 -22.61 -73.55 -18.05
N SER A 584 -22.59 -72.86 -19.22
CA SER A 584 -23.70 -72.37 -20.12
C SER A 584 -24.69 -71.38 -19.44
N ALA A 585 -25.12 -70.21 -19.96
CA ALA A 585 -24.96 -69.44 -21.21
C ALA A 585 -25.25 -67.93 -20.95
N THR A 586 -24.66 -67.05 -21.80
CA THR A 586 -25.15 -65.82 -22.52
C THR A 586 -26.46 -65.15 -22.06
N PRO A 587 -26.70 -63.79 -22.10
CA PRO A 587 -26.23 -62.74 -23.06
C PRO A 587 -25.87 -61.33 -22.48
N THR A 588 -25.36 -60.46 -23.38
CA THR A 588 -25.27 -58.97 -23.38
C THR A 588 -26.66 -58.30 -23.12
N PRO A 589 -26.87 -57.03 -22.65
CA PRO A 589 -26.12 -55.77 -22.96
C PRO A 589 -26.12 -54.59 -21.92
N SER A 590 -25.41 -53.51 -22.29
CA SER A 590 -25.68 -52.04 -22.11
C SER A 590 -25.75 -51.32 -20.73
N ALA A 591 -24.96 -50.24 -20.64
CA ALA A 591 -25.10 -48.90 -20.00
C ALA A 591 -25.44 -48.68 -18.49
N THR A 592 -24.51 -47.97 -17.80
CA THR A 592 -24.69 -46.86 -16.80
C THR A 592 -25.35 -47.22 -15.42
N PRO A 593 -25.20 -46.50 -14.26
CA PRO A 593 -24.47 -45.28 -13.84
C PRO A 593 -23.54 -45.41 -12.59
N THR A 594 -22.88 -44.30 -12.24
CA THR A 594 -22.22 -43.90 -10.96
C THR A 594 -23.03 -44.20 -9.69
N PRO A 595 -22.40 -44.52 -8.54
CA PRO A 595 -22.45 -43.60 -7.37
C PRO A 595 -21.22 -43.56 -6.42
N SER A 596 -20.92 -42.34 -5.97
CA SER A 596 -20.53 -41.82 -4.63
C SER A 596 -19.92 -42.68 -3.49
N ALA A 597 -18.77 -42.16 -3.02
CA ALA A 597 -18.15 -42.05 -1.69
C ALA A 597 -18.62 -42.89 -0.47
N THR A 598 -17.65 -43.46 0.27
CA THR A 598 -17.63 -43.56 1.76
C THR A 598 -16.20 -43.88 2.29
N PRO A 599 -15.88 -43.80 3.60
CA PRO A 599 -15.10 -42.71 4.21
C PRO A 599 -13.74 -43.12 4.81
N THR A 600 -12.98 -42.09 5.20
CA THR A 600 -11.68 -42.08 5.88
C THR A 600 -11.69 -42.70 7.29
N PRO A 601 -10.63 -43.43 7.72
CA PRO A 601 -10.32 -43.64 9.13
C PRO A 601 -9.34 -42.58 9.68
N SER A 602 -9.64 -42.17 10.92
CA SER A 602 -9.05 -41.10 11.72
C SER A 602 -7.62 -41.36 12.21
N ALA A 603 -6.91 -40.27 12.52
CA ALA A 603 -5.50 -40.19 12.88
C ALA A 603 -5.15 -40.70 14.29
N THR A 604 -3.92 -41.20 14.44
CA THR A 604 -3.25 -41.53 15.70
C THR A 604 -2.48 -40.31 16.25
N PRO A 605 -2.53 -40.01 17.56
CA PRO A 605 -1.85 -38.83 18.13
C PRO A 605 -0.33 -39.03 18.30
N THR A 606 0.42 -37.93 18.12
CA THR A 606 1.89 -37.82 18.23
C THR A 606 2.29 -37.19 19.58
N PRO A 607 3.42 -37.58 20.23
CA PRO A 607 3.80 -37.09 21.56
C PRO A 607 4.42 -35.68 21.62
N THR A 608 4.27 -35.03 22.78
CA THR A 608 4.63 -33.65 23.13
C THR A 608 6.14 -33.43 23.38
N PRO A 609 6.74 -32.29 22.94
CA PRO A 609 8.16 -31.97 23.19
C PRO A 609 8.46 -31.22 24.52
N THR A 610 9.71 -31.37 24.99
CA THR A 610 10.33 -30.84 26.24
C THR A 610 10.79 -29.36 26.12
N PRO A 611 10.77 -28.54 27.20
CA PRO A 611 11.10 -27.11 27.14
C PRO A 611 12.59 -26.76 27.01
N THR A 612 12.88 -25.62 26.35
CA THR A 612 14.21 -25.05 26.01
C THR A 612 14.63 -23.93 27.01
N PRO A 613 15.93 -23.75 27.34
CA PRO A 613 16.41 -22.78 28.35
C PRO A 613 16.45 -21.31 27.89
N THR A 614 16.40 -20.39 28.86
CA THR A 614 16.25 -18.92 28.67
C THR A 614 17.58 -18.17 28.42
N PRO A 615 17.65 -17.12 27.55
CA PRO A 615 18.90 -16.40 27.22
C PRO A 615 19.36 -15.37 28.28
N LYS A 616 20.66 -15.03 28.27
CA LYS A 616 21.34 -14.08 29.17
C LYS A 616 21.79 -12.82 28.39
N THR A 617 21.43 -11.61 28.85
CA THR A 617 21.70 -10.32 28.16
C THR A 617 22.93 -9.56 28.70
N THR A 618 23.62 -8.80 27.84
CA THR A 618 24.79 -7.93 28.17
C THR A 618 24.76 -6.65 27.31
N SER A 619 25.23 -5.50 27.84
CA SER A 619 25.10 -4.14 27.26
C SER A 619 26.41 -3.61 26.64
N PHE A 620 26.35 -2.56 25.79
CA PHE A 620 27.52 -1.87 25.19
C PHE A 620 27.30 -0.36 24.98
N ASN A 621 28.38 0.42 24.86
CA ASN A 621 28.37 1.87 24.65
C ASN A 621 28.58 2.30 23.17
N LEU A 622 27.96 3.40 22.76
CA LEU A 622 28.10 3.98 21.40
C LEU A 622 28.60 5.44 21.48
N SER A 623 29.47 5.86 20.55
CA SER A 623 29.98 7.23 20.49
C SER A 623 29.89 7.81 19.07
N ILE A 624 29.62 9.11 18.95
CA ILE A 624 29.49 9.83 17.67
C ILE A 624 30.64 10.82 17.54
N SER A 625 31.34 10.80 16.41
CA SER A 625 32.42 11.73 16.11
C SER A 625 32.19 12.40 14.75
N THR A 626 32.44 13.70 14.67
CA THR A 626 32.27 14.49 13.44
C THR A 626 33.62 15.01 12.96
N SER A 627 34.00 14.69 11.73
CA SER A 627 35.16 15.28 11.06
C SER A 627 34.73 15.72 9.65
N GLY A 628 34.71 17.04 9.39
CA GLY A 628 34.25 17.60 8.14
C GLY A 628 32.73 17.45 7.89
N SER A 629 32.30 17.63 6.64
CA SER A 629 30.89 17.62 6.22
C SER A 629 30.17 16.27 6.34
N ASN A 630 30.85 15.22 6.81
CA ASN A 630 30.28 13.90 7.06
C ASN A 630 30.19 13.61 8.57
N ARG A 631 29.03 13.14 9.02
CA ARG A 631 28.81 12.67 10.39
C ARG A 631 29.02 11.15 10.46
N ILE A 632 29.83 10.69 11.41
CA ILE A 632 30.26 9.29 11.52
C ILE A 632 29.79 8.69 12.85
N LEU A 633 29.16 7.52 12.81
CA LEU A 633 28.71 6.74 13.98
C LEU A 633 29.73 5.65 14.31
N LYS A 634 30.22 5.57 15.57
CA LYS A 634 31.21 4.58 16.02
C LYS A 634 30.65 3.72 17.16
N ALA A 635 30.48 2.43 16.93
CA ALA A 635 30.14 1.44 17.95
C ALA A 635 31.42 0.80 18.51
N ILE A 636 31.60 0.77 19.84
CA ILE A 636 32.77 0.14 20.48
C ILE A 636 32.26 -0.85 21.54
N PRO A 637 32.54 -2.15 21.43
CA PRO A 637 32.16 -3.11 22.47
C PRO A 637 32.98 -2.87 23.75
N ASP A 638 32.34 -3.01 24.92
CA ASP A 638 33.00 -2.82 26.22
C ASP A 638 33.92 -4.02 26.60
N SER A 639 33.88 -5.14 25.86
CA SER A 639 34.74 -6.31 26.05
C SER A 639 35.07 -7.04 24.74
N ALA A 640 36.18 -7.79 24.73
CA ALA A 640 36.62 -8.55 23.56
C ALA A 640 35.68 -9.73 23.25
N PHE A 641 35.38 -9.95 21.96
CA PHE A 641 34.54 -11.07 21.53
C PHE A 641 35.25 -12.42 21.76
N PRO A 642 34.49 -13.51 22.02
CA PRO A 642 35.05 -14.86 22.06
C PRO A 642 35.68 -15.24 20.71
N ALA A 643 36.78 -16.00 20.74
CA ALA A 643 37.43 -16.49 19.51
C ALA A 643 36.55 -17.53 18.79
N ASN A 644 36.62 -17.58 17.45
CA ASN A 644 35.88 -18.50 16.58
C ASN A 644 34.33 -18.40 16.52
N SER A 645 33.70 -17.35 17.02
CA SER A 645 32.25 -17.13 16.85
C SER A 645 31.91 -16.23 15.65
N THR A 646 30.86 -16.59 14.90
CA THR A 646 30.33 -15.76 13.80
C THR A 646 29.30 -14.79 14.37
N HIS A 647 29.47 -13.50 14.11
CA HIS A 647 28.59 -12.46 14.64
C HIS A 647 27.88 -11.73 13.51
N CYS A 648 26.57 -11.51 13.66
CA CYS A 648 25.73 -10.90 12.65
C CYS A 648 25.03 -9.65 13.20
N LEU A 649 25.11 -8.54 12.46
CA LEU A 649 24.38 -7.31 12.75
C LEU A 649 23.08 -7.28 11.95
N ARG A 650 21.94 -7.03 12.60
CA ARG A 650 20.64 -6.83 11.96
C ARG A 650 20.05 -5.45 12.30
N ALA A 651 19.50 -4.79 11.28
CA ALA A 651 18.69 -3.59 11.47
C ALA A 651 17.26 -3.99 11.89
N GLY A 652 16.72 -3.37 12.94
CA GLY A 652 15.33 -3.60 13.38
C GLY A 652 14.35 -2.55 12.84
N VAL A 653 13.06 -2.91 12.79
CA VAL A 653 11.94 -1.99 12.50
C VAL A 653 11.50 -1.29 13.80
N THR A 654 11.12 -0.02 13.72
CA THR A 654 10.68 0.80 14.86
C THR A 654 9.29 0.39 15.38
N ALA A 655 9.14 0.19 16.69
CA ALA A 655 7.83 0.04 17.33
C ALA A 655 7.31 1.42 17.80
N SER A 656 6.08 1.78 17.43
CA SER A 656 5.47 3.07 17.75
C SER A 656 4.43 3.05 18.88
N ARG A 657 4.14 1.90 19.51
CA ARG A 657 3.24 1.79 20.67
C ARG A 657 3.69 0.74 21.69
N VAL A 658 3.36 0.98 22.96
CA VAL A 658 3.67 0.08 24.09
C VAL A 658 2.66 -1.07 24.13
N GLY A 659 3.11 -2.32 23.95
CA GLY A 659 2.31 -3.52 24.24
C GLY A 659 2.17 -4.58 23.13
N GLU A 660 2.84 -4.45 21.99
CA GLU A 660 2.80 -5.49 20.95
C GLU A 660 3.79 -6.65 21.23
N THR A 661 3.31 -7.89 21.08
CA THR A 661 4.13 -9.11 21.17
C THR A 661 4.34 -9.67 19.77
N PHE A 662 5.59 -9.73 19.30
CA PHE A 662 5.94 -10.33 18.00
C PHE A 662 6.34 -11.81 18.16
N ASN A 663 5.74 -12.69 17.33
CA ASN A 663 6.23 -14.05 17.13
C ASN A 663 7.24 -14.05 15.97
N TRP A 664 8.41 -14.63 16.21
CA TRP A 664 9.52 -14.60 15.25
C TRP A 664 9.27 -15.53 14.06
N GLY A 665 9.06 -14.93 12.89
CA GLY A 665 9.02 -15.65 11.61
C GLY A 665 8.81 -14.70 10.43
N SER A 666 9.81 -14.65 9.55
CA SER A 666 9.76 -14.27 8.12
C SER A 666 9.91 -12.83 7.61
N ASP A 667 9.97 -11.78 8.43
CA ASP A 667 10.30 -10.42 7.93
C ASP A 667 11.62 -9.88 8.48
N ILE A 668 12.73 -10.10 7.77
CA ILE A 668 14.01 -9.41 8.02
C ILE A 668 14.69 -9.13 6.67
N GLN A 669 14.92 -7.85 6.35
CA GLN A 669 15.82 -7.45 5.28
C GLN A 669 17.12 -6.91 5.91
N MET A 670 18.24 -7.51 5.49
CA MET A 670 19.64 -7.14 5.80
C MET A 670 20.23 -7.67 7.12
N ALA A 671 21.23 -8.56 6.97
CA ALA A 671 22.16 -8.95 8.01
C ALA A 671 23.59 -8.92 7.44
N VAL A 672 24.55 -8.34 8.17
CA VAL A 672 25.98 -8.40 7.83
C VAL A 672 26.67 -9.29 8.87
N CYS A 673 27.28 -10.38 8.43
CA CYS A 673 27.95 -11.35 9.30
C CYS A 673 29.46 -11.37 9.05
N PHE A 674 30.26 -11.51 10.11
CA PHE A 674 31.72 -11.59 10.03
C PHE A 674 32.29 -12.64 11.00
N LYS A 675 33.46 -13.18 10.64
CA LYS A 675 34.27 -14.09 11.46
C LYS A 675 35.61 -13.42 11.81
N PRO A 676 36.15 -13.61 13.03
CA PRO A 676 37.41 -12.98 13.43
C PRO A 676 38.66 -13.54 12.72
N ASP A 677 38.62 -14.78 12.24
CA ASP A 677 39.84 -15.53 11.91
C ASP A 677 39.91 -15.91 10.43
N ASP A 678 40.47 -15.01 9.61
CA ASP A 678 41.04 -15.32 8.29
C ASP A 678 42.30 -14.47 8.01
N ALA A 679 43.17 -14.37 9.03
CA ALA A 679 44.49 -13.78 8.89
C ALA A 679 45.56 -14.85 9.08
N VAL A 680 45.89 -15.62 8.04
CA VAL A 680 47.13 -16.40 8.03
C VAL A 680 47.83 -16.39 6.66
N ASN A 681 49.00 -15.74 6.67
CA ASN A 681 50.17 -15.91 5.81
C ASN A 681 50.19 -15.33 4.38
N ASN A 682 50.72 -14.11 4.26
CA ASN A 682 51.88 -13.91 3.39
C ASN A 682 52.76 -12.73 3.84
N ARG A 683 53.94 -13.04 4.41
CA ARG A 683 55.04 -12.08 4.59
C ARG A 683 55.98 -12.18 3.39
N ALA A 684 55.88 -11.23 2.47
CA ALA A 684 57.02 -10.73 1.70
C ALA A 684 56.64 -9.38 1.08
N ASN A 685 57.40 -8.34 1.43
CA ASN A 685 57.39 -6.97 0.88
C ASN A 685 56.31 -6.03 1.41
N GLY A 686 56.74 -5.12 2.30
CA GLY A 686 55.92 -4.13 3.01
C GLY A 686 55.23 -3.09 2.11
N VAL A 687 54.13 -3.48 1.50
CA VAL A 687 53.11 -2.62 0.91
C VAL A 687 51.76 -3.06 1.50
N TRP A 688 51.01 -2.13 2.12
CA TRP A 688 49.66 -2.41 2.58
C TRP A 688 48.73 -2.52 1.37
N GLY A 689 48.53 -3.75 0.88
CA GLY A 689 47.47 -4.11 -0.06
C GLY A 689 46.20 -4.51 0.68
N TYR A 690 45.05 -4.05 0.19
CA TYR A 690 43.74 -4.46 0.67
C TYR A 690 43.53 -5.98 0.50
N PRO A 691 42.84 -6.67 1.42
CA PRO A 691 42.37 -8.02 1.12
C PRO A 691 41.38 -7.95 -0.05
N THR A 692 41.57 -8.81 -1.04
CA THR A 692 40.59 -9.07 -2.09
C THR A 692 39.30 -9.62 -1.47
N ALA A 693 38.16 -9.35 -2.12
CA ALA A 693 36.80 -9.58 -1.63
C ALA A 693 36.42 -11.04 -1.30
N ASP A 694 37.36 -11.98 -1.29
CA ASP A 694 37.11 -13.43 -1.25
C ASP A 694 37.04 -14.03 0.16
N ALA A 695 37.23 -13.26 1.23
CA ALA A 695 37.03 -13.73 2.62
C ALA A 695 35.77 -13.16 3.30
N LEU A 696 34.97 -12.36 2.60
CA LEU A 696 33.63 -11.98 3.03
C LEU A 696 32.62 -12.87 2.32
N GLN A 697 31.97 -13.77 3.05
CA GLN A 697 30.86 -14.56 2.50
C GLN A 697 29.63 -13.64 2.36
N LEU A 698 29.63 -12.82 1.31
CA LEU A 698 28.52 -11.93 0.97
C LEU A 698 27.40 -12.76 0.32
N SER A 699 26.25 -12.77 0.99
CA SER A 699 24.95 -13.19 0.43
C SER A 699 24.60 -12.33 -0.82
N PRO A 700 23.87 -12.86 -1.83
CA PRO A 700 23.87 -12.35 -3.20
C PRO A 700 23.04 -11.07 -3.45
N TYR A 701 22.84 -10.24 -2.43
CA TYR A 701 22.13 -8.96 -2.59
C TYR A 701 23.14 -7.86 -2.90
N THR A 702 23.04 -7.28 -4.10
CA THR A 702 23.87 -6.15 -4.56
C THR A 702 23.82 -4.99 -3.58
N LEU A 703 24.90 -4.78 -2.83
CA LEU A 703 25.23 -3.51 -2.20
C LEU A 703 25.98 -2.63 -3.22
N ASN A 704 25.75 -1.31 -3.17
CA ASN A 704 26.68 -0.36 -3.75
C ASN A 704 27.92 -0.29 -2.84
N PRO A 705 29.11 -0.75 -3.27
CA PRO A 705 30.31 -0.83 -2.42
C PRO A 705 30.88 0.53 -1.99
N ALA A 706 30.32 1.65 -2.47
CA ALA A 706 30.83 3.00 -2.18
C ALA A 706 30.39 3.60 -0.81
N LEU A 707 29.51 2.94 -0.04
CA LEU A 707 28.89 3.53 1.16
C LEU A 707 29.32 2.92 2.51
N TRP A 708 30.17 1.89 2.51
CA TRP A 708 30.56 1.15 3.72
C TRP A 708 32.01 0.67 3.67
N SER A 709 32.72 0.73 4.80
CA SER A 709 34.05 0.12 4.95
C SER A 709 34.24 -0.45 6.36
N VAL A 710 34.91 -1.60 6.47
CA VAL A 710 35.31 -2.22 7.74
C VAL A 710 36.83 -2.18 7.82
N THR A 711 37.37 -1.69 8.93
CA THR A 711 38.81 -1.65 9.19
C THR A 711 39.10 -2.23 10.57
N TYR A 712 40.25 -2.89 10.72
CA TYR A 712 40.70 -3.40 12.00
C TYR A 712 41.63 -2.38 12.66
N GLY A 713 41.29 -1.92 13.86
CA GLY A 713 42.14 -1.02 14.64
C GLY A 713 43.38 -1.74 15.21
N ASN A 714 44.36 -0.96 15.69
CA ASN A 714 45.69 -1.40 16.18
C ASN A 714 45.70 -2.46 17.31
N ARG A 715 44.55 -2.99 17.76
CA ARG A 715 44.43 -4.06 18.77
C ARG A 715 43.54 -5.24 18.35
N GLY A 716 43.20 -5.37 17.06
CA GLY A 716 42.40 -6.51 16.56
C GLY A 716 40.90 -6.43 16.85
N VAL A 717 40.39 -5.25 17.22
CA VAL A 717 38.94 -5.00 17.39
C VAL A 717 38.38 -4.50 16.04
N PRO A 718 37.31 -5.11 15.50
CA PRO A 718 36.70 -4.66 14.25
C PRO A 718 35.98 -3.32 14.44
N GLU A 719 36.25 -2.35 13.56
CA GLU A 719 35.59 -1.04 13.51
C GLU A 719 34.76 -0.91 12.21
N VAL A 720 33.51 -0.45 12.31
CA VAL A 720 32.56 -0.34 11.18
C VAL A 720 32.21 1.13 10.93
N TRP A 721 32.30 1.57 9.66
CA TRP A 721 32.04 2.94 9.24
C TRP A 721 30.88 2.99 8.22
N GLY A 722 29.96 3.94 8.38
CA GLY A 722 28.86 4.20 7.44
C GLY A 722 28.69 5.70 7.15
N VAL A 723 28.34 6.05 5.91
CA VAL A 723 28.15 7.45 5.46
C VAL A 723 26.64 7.78 5.43
N GLY A 724 26.21 8.78 6.22
CA GLY A 724 24.84 9.31 6.17
C GLY A 724 24.70 10.40 5.11
N ALA A 725 23.69 10.30 4.23
CA ALA A 725 23.37 11.33 3.23
C ALA A 725 22.91 12.64 3.88
N VAL A 726 23.30 13.76 3.25
CA VAL A 726 23.08 15.14 3.72
C VAL A 726 21.59 15.51 3.65
N GLY A 727 21.03 15.97 4.78
CA GLY A 727 19.79 16.75 4.84
C GLY A 727 18.57 16.06 5.47
N GLY A 728 18.52 15.97 6.80
CA GLY A 728 17.30 15.62 7.56
C GLY A 728 17.59 15.15 8.99
N PRO A 729 16.68 15.32 9.97
CA PRO A 729 16.86 14.81 11.33
C PRO A 729 16.90 13.28 11.33
N ILE A 730 17.90 12.71 12.00
CA ILE A 730 18.15 11.26 12.06
C ILE A 730 17.23 10.65 13.13
N ASN A 731 16.30 9.78 12.75
CA ASN A 731 15.59 8.93 13.71
C ASN A 731 16.55 7.85 14.24
N PRO A 732 16.53 7.52 15.56
CA PRO A 732 17.46 6.55 16.12
C PRO A 732 17.18 5.15 15.56
N ILE A 733 18.18 4.55 14.91
CA ILE A 733 18.14 3.18 14.40
C ILE A 733 18.65 2.25 15.51
N ALA A 734 17.80 1.33 15.97
CA ALA A 734 18.19 0.30 16.95
C ALA A 734 18.73 -0.95 16.23
N TRP A 735 19.80 -1.54 16.78
CA TRP A 735 20.45 -2.71 16.21
C TRP A 735 20.43 -3.86 17.22
N THR A 736 20.25 -5.08 16.72
CA THR A 736 20.30 -6.31 17.52
C THR A 736 21.37 -7.23 16.93
N VAL A 737 22.22 -7.78 17.80
CA VAL A 737 23.22 -8.80 17.46
C VAL A 737 22.72 -10.13 18.01
N GLU A 738 22.75 -11.17 17.17
CA GLU A 738 22.32 -12.51 17.53
C GLU A 738 23.44 -13.50 17.19
N ALA A 739 23.82 -14.34 18.15
CA ALA A 739 24.77 -15.42 17.93
C ALA A 739 24.05 -16.71 17.50
N PRO A 740 24.76 -17.63 16.81
CA PRO A 740 24.20 -18.91 16.36
C PRO A 740 23.67 -19.81 17.49
N ASP A 741 24.08 -19.59 18.73
CA ASP A 741 23.65 -20.34 19.92
C ASP A 741 22.33 -19.81 20.54
N GLY A 742 21.71 -18.79 19.92
CA GLY A 742 20.44 -18.19 20.38
C GLY A 742 20.62 -17.04 21.37
N SER A 743 21.86 -16.64 21.69
CA SER A 743 22.15 -15.47 22.51
C SER A 743 21.81 -14.17 21.74
N ARG A 744 21.11 -13.24 22.40
CA ARG A 744 20.68 -11.95 21.81
C ARG A 744 21.20 -10.77 22.61
N TRP A 745 21.73 -9.77 21.92
CA TRP A 745 22.23 -8.52 22.51
C TRP A 745 21.63 -7.33 21.78
N GLN A 746 21.11 -6.36 22.54
CA GLN A 746 20.45 -5.17 22.01
C GLN A 746 21.19 -3.91 22.45
N SER A 747 21.29 -2.92 21.56
CA SER A 747 21.76 -1.58 21.93
C SER A 747 20.67 -0.84 22.69
N ASN A 748 20.93 -0.44 23.94
CA ASN A 748 20.06 0.49 24.67
C ASN A 748 20.57 1.92 24.50
N TRP A 749 19.70 2.84 24.09
CA TRP A 749 19.99 4.26 24.05
C TRP A 749 19.52 4.92 25.35
N GLN A 750 20.43 5.58 26.08
CA GLN A 750 20.05 6.57 27.09
C GLN A 750 20.30 7.97 26.51
N LEU A 751 19.27 8.83 26.55
CA LEU A 751 19.44 10.27 26.35
C LEU A 751 20.23 10.82 27.52
N LEU A 752 21.54 11.04 27.32
CA LEU A 752 22.30 11.91 28.20
C LEU A 752 21.93 13.35 27.85
N ASN A 753 21.15 13.99 28.73
CA ASN A 753 21.05 15.44 28.74
C ASN A 753 22.46 16.00 28.93
N SER A 754 23.00 16.66 27.90
CA SER A 754 24.13 17.57 28.08
C SER A 754 23.58 18.97 28.32
N SER A 755 23.87 19.49 29.52
CA SER A 755 24.08 20.92 29.77
C SER A 755 25.01 21.54 28.73
#